data_AF-A0A935P1S2-F1
#
_entry.id   AF-A0A935P1S2-F1
#
_cell.length_a   1.000
_cell.length_b   1.000
_cell.length_c   1.000
_cell.angle_alpha   90.00
_cell.angle_beta   90.00
_cell.angle_gamma   90.00
#
_symmetry.space_group_name_H-M   'P 1'
#
loop_
_entity.id
_entity.type
_entity.pdbx_description
1 polymer ?
#
loop_
_entity_poly.entity_id
_entity_poly.type
_entity_poly.pdbx_seq_one_letter_code
_entity_poly.pdbx_strand_id
1 'polypeptide(L)'
;MVSPFLSLELRPAPTASDLRVVIAELLAINGASGRLRPVASQSWESTAAIAGHERELATAWARETHRRLSPESPVAVLRYRELRSAAAGASSTSASLITNFAFGLVPDVQAPRTLARRVFRLRSPVSQLRFRDGRFGGAVMPGAIKPFELAPPQTAGVQPLRLDQRPATMPPASTATTWPWGLAGLRASIRFTDHGEGVAGRVIASDQDGIALWWQGLHHAVQYRSALGVDPAAGLPPDFRSPPIRGFLPVLPDPPLPALDAAALFPAATGAWRQPVLPGSIRATVVGARPGAFLSLRPQLTRQSGLDAAAPGQQRGTALTSGSVPVQHRAPRPISLPPNDPADLEHALQPWASWFEPQRGLVARTEPTDESFFAATGTQPAHRLQIKLISPARGQIETTWNGVIIADLTFDGPQATFDEWNVSVELVRGGHTVPYDVAPPASRGAGRYTFHPRGAAATSPIPQALFDLLSTLAPGDLVELTSRVTRAAGADGFFQRLSLPMRAVDLGAPSRLPLEPFFVLFEDPEYNRLLSSPSNNSSGLVKTVAGGQLTMRLVTLAADRAEYDPSAQLAVRYDWEDDRSHPAELSIDLVDLAGLARPLTLLGARAIALQAHTLKVFPLAALRDGEAPAQLADGDTLLLKLRIPVSAGAIVEEASIVVAAGIVSRPVTPVPQAAYALLRRQVVASQAQVECVRFAWSPPPTRVELVCPEDLRTGMVRRRAVFLWTDTARTATATGFAVQKLTLSGSTHFPEPSELERTHASFSVSSRTSKR
;
A
#
# COMPACT_ATOMS: atom_id res chain seq x y z
N MET A 1 -47.86 -25.13 -3.08
CA MET A 1 -47.52 -23.92 -3.88
C MET A 1 -47.43 -24.35 -5.34
N VAL A 2 -48.29 -23.81 -6.19
CA VAL A 2 -48.44 -24.20 -7.60
C VAL A 2 -47.27 -23.65 -8.41
N SER A 3 -46.58 -24.49 -9.19
CA SER A 3 -45.54 -24.05 -10.12
C SER A 3 -46.16 -23.12 -11.17
N PRO A 4 -45.59 -21.93 -11.43
CA PRO A 4 -46.09 -21.01 -12.44
C PRO A 4 -45.90 -21.52 -13.89
N PHE A 5 -45.34 -22.73 -14.08
CA PHE A 5 -45.16 -23.36 -15.38
C PHE A 5 -46.10 -24.55 -15.64
N LEU A 6 -46.98 -24.91 -14.69
CA LEU A 6 -47.95 -26.00 -14.86
C LEU A 6 -49.22 -25.59 -15.63
N SER A 7 -49.28 -24.38 -16.18
CA SER A 7 -50.50 -23.82 -16.79
C SER A 7 -50.27 -23.10 -18.13
N LEU A 8 -49.21 -23.44 -18.88
CA LEU A 8 -49.01 -22.92 -20.23
C LEU A 8 -49.64 -23.86 -21.27
N GLU A 9 -50.80 -23.44 -21.81
CA GLU A 9 -51.50 -24.12 -22.89
C GLU A 9 -51.04 -23.55 -24.25
N LEU A 10 -50.58 -24.41 -25.16
CA LEU A 10 -50.16 -24.00 -26.51
C LEU A 10 -51.40 -23.82 -27.40
N ARG A 11 -51.57 -22.63 -27.96
CA ARG A 11 -52.70 -22.23 -28.82
C ARG A 11 -52.21 -21.66 -30.16
N PRO A 12 -53.01 -21.73 -31.24
CA PRO A 12 -52.65 -21.15 -32.53
C PRO A 12 -52.48 -19.62 -32.43
N ALA A 13 -51.55 -19.07 -33.22
CA ALA A 13 -51.31 -17.62 -33.27
C ALA A 13 -52.51 -16.87 -33.87
N PRO A 14 -52.93 -15.72 -33.31
CA PRO A 14 -54.00 -14.89 -33.87
C PRO A 14 -53.59 -14.24 -35.20
N THR A 15 -54.57 -13.91 -36.03
CA THR A 15 -54.39 -13.23 -37.33
C THR A 15 -53.85 -11.81 -37.22
N ALA A 16 -54.01 -11.15 -36.06
CA ALA A 16 -53.47 -9.81 -35.79
C ALA A 16 -52.78 -9.77 -34.41
N SER A 17 -51.64 -9.08 -34.32
CA SER A 17 -50.86 -8.97 -33.08
C SER A 17 -50.06 -7.67 -32.97
N ASP A 18 -50.01 -7.14 -31.75
CA ASP A 18 -49.32 -5.90 -31.40
C ASP A 18 -47.96 -6.20 -30.78
N LEU A 19 -46.91 -5.51 -31.23
CA LEU A 19 -45.57 -5.66 -30.67
C LEU A 19 -45.50 -5.10 -29.25
N ARG A 20 -44.90 -5.86 -28.33
CA ARG A 20 -44.72 -5.47 -26.92
C ARG A 20 -43.25 -5.33 -26.56
N VAL A 21 -42.42 -6.27 -26.98
CA VAL A 21 -40.99 -6.23 -26.68
C VAL A 21 -40.19 -6.71 -27.89
N VAL A 22 -39.13 -5.99 -28.22
CA VAL A 22 -38.10 -6.44 -29.17
C VAL A 22 -36.82 -6.70 -28.41
N ILE A 23 -36.25 -7.87 -28.58
CA ILE A 23 -34.90 -8.20 -28.12
C ILE A 23 -34.05 -8.37 -29.36
N ALA A 24 -33.04 -7.53 -29.54
CA ALA A 24 -32.07 -7.68 -30.63
C ALA A 24 -30.73 -8.17 -30.09
N GLU A 25 -30.13 -9.12 -30.78
CA GLU A 25 -28.81 -9.64 -30.49
C GLU A 25 -27.89 -9.41 -31.69
N LEU A 26 -26.81 -8.68 -31.49
CA LEU A 26 -25.79 -8.43 -32.51
C LEU A 26 -24.90 -9.66 -32.62
N LEU A 27 -24.74 -10.18 -33.84
CA LEU A 27 -23.84 -11.25 -34.22
C LEU A 27 -22.74 -10.68 -35.12
N ALA A 28 -21.48 -11.04 -34.90
CA ALA A 28 -20.36 -10.65 -35.75
C ALA A 28 -19.55 -11.89 -36.18
N ILE A 29 -18.92 -11.83 -37.36
CA ILE A 29 -18.06 -12.91 -37.85
C ILE A 29 -16.79 -12.94 -37.01
N ASN A 30 -16.60 -14.07 -36.33
CA ASN A 30 -15.35 -14.36 -35.70
C ASN A 30 -14.33 -14.77 -36.78
N GLY A 31 -13.32 -13.92 -37.02
CA GLY A 31 -12.31 -14.13 -38.07
C GLY A 31 -11.50 -15.45 -37.93
N ALA A 32 -11.45 -16.05 -36.75
CA ALA A 32 -10.79 -17.32 -36.51
C ALA A 32 -11.67 -18.55 -36.82
N SER A 33 -13.00 -18.41 -36.83
CA SER A 33 -13.93 -19.52 -37.07
C SER A 33 -14.84 -19.34 -38.28
N GLY A 34 -14.85 -18.15 -38.91
CA GLY A 34 -15.73 -17.83 -40.04
C GLY A 34 -17.23 -17.85 -39.71
N ARG A 35 -17.59 -18.06 -38.44
CA ARG A 35 -18.97 -18.18 -37.95
C ARG A 35 -19.42 -16.87 -37.33
N LEU A 36 -20.69 -16.54 -37.53
CA LEU A 36 -21.39 -15.48 -36.80
C LEU A 36 -21.51 -15.89 -35.32
N ARG A 37 -21.06 -15.02 -34.43
CA ARG A 37 -21.15 -15.21 -32.97
C ARG A 37 -21.83 -14.01 -32.33
N PRO A 38 -22.64 -14.22 -31.28
CA PRO A 38 -23.23 -13.12 -30.54
C PRO A 38 -22.15 -12.28 -29.85
N VAL A 39 -22.27 -10.96 -30.02
CA VAL A 39 -21.41 -9.91 -29.48
C VAL A 39 -22.09 -9.19 -28.32
N ALA A 40 -23.37 -8.85 -28.47
CA ALA A 40 -24.17 -8.15 -27.46
C ALA A 40 -25.67 -8.35 -27.69
N SER A 41 -26.50 -8.08 -26.68
CA SER A 41 -27.97 -8.08 -26.79
C SER A 41 -28.58 -6.89 -26.07
N GLN A 42 -29.66 -6.32 -26.61
CA GLN A 42 -30.44 -5.25 -25.99
C GLN A 42 -31.94 -5.49 -26.22
N SER A 43 -32.76 -5.04 -25.27
CA SER A 43 -34.22 -5.13 -25.34
C SER A 43 -34.89 -3.75 -25.28
N TRP A 44 -35.98 -3.60 -26.02
CA TRP A 44 -36.85 -2.42 -26.02
C TRP A 44 -38.30 -2.84 -25.79
N GLU A 45 -38.99 -2.10 -24.94
CA GLU A 45 -40.45 -2.21 -24.78
C GLU A 45 -41.13 -1.24 -25.74
N SER A 46 -42.07 -1.75 -26.54
CA SER A 46 -42.82 -0.97 -27.54
C SER A 46 -43.79 -0.03 -26.84
N THR A 47 -43.36 1.22 -26.66
CA THR A 47 -44.18 2.33 -26.13
C THR A 47 -44.65 3.22 -27.29
N ALA A 48 -45.68 4.05 -27.07
CA ALA A 48 -46.22 4.95 -28.10
C ALA A 48 -45.16 5.86 -28.75
N ALA A 49 -44.06 6.16 -28.02
CA ALA A 49 -42.97 7.01 -28.50
C ALA A 49 -41.99 6.30 -29.46
N ILE A 50 -41.91 4.97 -29.43
CA ILE A 50 -40.97 4.18 -30.24
C ILE A 50 -41.65 3.14 -31.12
N ALA A 51 -42.98 3.06 -31.06
CA ALA A 51 -43.81 2.15 -31.85
C ALA A 51 -43.46 2.28 -33.35
N GLY A 52 -43.07 1.15 -33.96
CA GLY A 52 -42.71 1.08 -35.37
C GLY A 52 -41.25 1.44 -35.70
N HIS A 53 -40.47 1.93 -34.72
CA HIS A 53 -39.08 2.36 -34.91
C HIS A 53 -38.06 1.49 -34.13
N GLU A 54 -38.51 0.42 -33.48
CA GLU A 54 -37.67 -0.42 -32.59
C GLU A 54 -36.51 -1.08 -33.34
N ARG A 55 -36.74 -1.47 -34.59
CA ARG A 55 -35.70 -2.08 -35.44
C ARG A 55 -34.65 -1.06 -35.89
N GLU A 56 -35.02 0.20 -36.07
CA GLU A 56 -34.09 1.29 -36.42
C GLU A 56 -33.18 1.61 -35.24
N LEU A 57 -33.75 1.71 -34.03
CA LEU A 57 -33.00 1.87 -32.78
C LEU A 57 -32.03 0.71 -32.53
N ALA A 58 -32.48 -0.53 -32.74
CA ALA A 58 -31.62 -1.69 -32.65
C ALA A 58 -30.48 -1.67 -33.66
N THR A 59 -30.73 -1.18 -34.89
CA THR A 59 -29.70 -1.05 -35.92
C THR A 59 -28.66 0.01 -35.57
N ALA A 60 -29.10 1.17 -35.06
CA ALA A 60 -28.20 2.24 -34.60
C ALA A 60 -27.32 1.78 -33.42
N TRP A 61 -27.91 1.11 -32.43
CA TRP A 61 -27.18 0.50 -31.31
C TRP A 61 -26.16 -0.54 -31.76
N ALA A 62 -26.54 -1.42 -32.68
CA ALA A 62 -25.69 -2.49 -33.16
C ALA A 62 -24.48 -1.96 -33.92
N ARG A 63 -24.64 -0.86 -34.68
CA ARG A 63 -23.53 -0.19 -35.38
C ARG A 63 -22.50 0.35 -34.40
N GLU A 64 -22.93 1.03 -33.34
CA GLU A 64 -22.01 1.58 -32.34
C GLU A 64 -21.34 0.48 -31.51
N THR A 65 -22.09 -0.58 -31.18
CA THR A 65 -21.59 -1.72 -30.42
C THR A 65 -20.58 -2.55 -31.22
N HIS A 66 -20.82 -2.75 -32.52
CA HIS A 66 -19.89 -3.42 -33.43
C HIS A 66 -18.55 -2.67 -33.52
N ARG A 67 -18.58 -1.34 -33.72
CA ARG A 67 -17.37 -0.49 -33.77
C ARG A 67 -16.50 -0.59 -32.52
N ARG A 68 -17.12 -0.79 -31.35
CA ARG A 68 -16.43 -0.82 -30.05
C ARG A 68 -15.95 -2.21 -29.64
N LEU A 69 -16.73 -3.25 -29.94
CA LEU A 69 -16.52 -4.60 -29.38
C LEU A 69 -16.03 -5.62 -30.40
N SER A 70 -16.27 -5.40 -31.69
CA SER A 70 -15.86 -6.32 -32.75
C SER A 70 -15.49 -5.61 -34.06
N PRO A 71 -14.68 -4.53 -34.04
CA PRO A 71 -14.37 -3.74 -35.23
C PRO A 71 -13.68 -4.57 -36.33
N GLU A 72 -13.02 -5.67 -35.97
CA GLU A 72 -12.35 -6.59 -36.89
C GLU A 72 -13.30 -7.44 -37.74
N SER A 73 -14.59 -7.52 -37.38
CA SER A 73 -15.56 -8.31 -38.14
C SER A 73 -16.11 -7.52 -39.35
N PRO A 74 -16.00 -8.03 -40.59
CA PRO A 74 -16.52 -7.34 -41.78
C PRO A 74 -18.05 -7.44 -41.93
N VAL A 75 -18.72 -8.25 -41.09
CA VAL A 75 -20.17 -8.48 -41.15
C VAL A 75 -20.76 -8.40 -39.74
N ALA A 76 -21.92 -7.77 -39.64
CA ALA A 76 -22.73 -7.70 -38.43
C ALA A 76 -24.19 -8.04 -38.76
N VAL A 77 -24.80 -8.94 -38.00
CA VAL A 77 -26.17 -9.43 -38.18
C VAL A 77 -26.93 -9.25 -36.87
N LEU A 78 -28.07 -8.59 -36.87
CA LEU A 78 -29.00 -8.57 -35.74
C LEU A 78 -29.96 -9.77 -35.82
N ARG A 79 -30.07 -10.51 -34.72
CA ARG A 79 -31.12 -11.51 -34.49
C ARG A 79 -32.18 -10.88 -33.58
N TYR A 80 -33.40 -10.77 -34.06
CA TYR A 80 -34.53 -10.22 -33.33
C TYR A 80 -35.39 -11.34 -32.74
N ARG A 81 -35.83 -11.15 -31.50
CA ARG A 81 -36.92 -11.87 -30.87
C ARG A 81 -37.99 -10.86 -30.48
N GLU A 82 -39.15 -10.97 -31.09
CA GLU A 82 -40.29 -10.07 -30.88
C GLU A 82 -41.35 -10.78 -30.06
N LEU A 83 -41.72 -10.21 -28.92
CA LEU A 83 -42.88 -10.64 -28.15
C LEU A 83 -44.05 -9.76 -28.56
N ARG A 84 -45.12 -10.40 -29.06
CA ARG A 84 -46.34 -9.73 -29.51
C ARG A 84 -47.52 -10.20 -28.67
N SER A 85 -48.43 -9.30 -28.35
CA SER A 85 -49.72 -9.65 -27.75
C SER A 85 -50.79 -9.79 -28.83
N ALA A 86 -51.78 -10.65 -28.60
CA ALA A 86 -52.97 -10.67 -29.44
C ALA A 86 -53.64 -9.30 -29.50
N ALA A 87 -54.05 -8.86 -30.70
CA ALA A 87 -54.78 -7.60 -30.87
C ALA A 87 -56.18 -7.68 -30.23
N ALA A 88 -56.76 -6.53 -29.91
CA ALA A 88 -58.11 -6.45 -29.36
C ALA A 88 -59.13 -7.11 -30.33
N GLY A 89 -59.86 -8.11 -29.85
CA GLY A 89 -60.83 -8.89 -30.66
C GLY A 89 -60.35 -10.26 -31.14
N ALA A 90 -59.15 -10.71 -30.76
CA ALA A 90 -58.68 -12.06 -31.07
C ALA A 90 -59.54 -13.16 -30.41
N SER A 91 -59.71 -14.29 -31.10
CA SER A 91 -60.48 -15.44 -30.61
C SER A 91 -59.94 -15.94 -29.27
N SER A 92 -60.83 -16.33 -28.35
CA SER A 92 -60.47 -16.92 -27.05
C SER A 92 -59.72 -18.24 -27.17
N THR A 93 -59.70 -18.84 -28.37
CA THR A 93 -58.95 -20.07 -28.70
C THR A 93 -57.53 -19.80 -29.20
N SER A 94 -57.14 -18.54 -29.41
CA SER A 94 -55.80 -18.15 -29.89
C SER A 94 -54.84 -17.83 -28.74
N ALA A 95 -53.54 -17.89 -29.03
CA ALA A 95 -52.50 -17.53 -28.07
C ALA A 95 -52.54 -16.04 -27.71
N SER A 96 -52.51 -15.72 -26.41
CA SER A 96 -52.46 -14.34 -25.91
C SER A 96 -51.11 -13.66 -26.16
N LEU A 97 -50.03 -14.45 -26.29
CA LEU A 97 -48.67 -14.01 -26.56
C LEU A 97 -48.05 -14.84 -27.69
N ILE A 98 -47.36 -14.17 -28.60
CA ILE A 98 -46.65 -14.75 -29.74
C ILE A 98 -45.19 -14.36 -29.65
N THR A 99 -44.28 -15.29 -29.99
CA THR A 99 -42.86 -14.98 -30.16
C THR A 99 -42.48 -15.11 -31.63
N ASN A 100 -42.02 -14.03 -32.25
CA ASN A 100 -41.50 -14.03 -33.61
C ASN A 100 -39.97 -13.91 -33.62
N PHE A 101 -39.32 -14.53 -34.59
CA PHE A 101 -37.87 -14.44 -34.80
C PHE A 101 -37.57 -13.87 -36.17
N ALA A 102 -36.63 -12.93 -36.25
CA ALA A 102 -36.19 -12.32 -37.51
C ALA A 102 -34.68 -12.05 -37.49
N PHE A 103 -34.09 -11.84 -38.66
CA PHE A 103 -32.68 -11.48 -38.82
C PHE A 103 -32.54 -10.25 -39.72
N GLY A 104 -31.59 -9.36 -39.43
CA GLY A 104 -31.28 -8.19 -40.23
C GLY A 104 -29.77 -7.95 -40.30
N LEU A 105 -29.26 -7.44 -41.43
CA LEU A 105 -27.87 -7.03 -41.55
C LEU A 105 -27.69 -5.61 -41.00
N VAL A 106 -26.57 -5.34 -40.31
CA VAL A 106 -26.23 -3.98 -39.86
C VAL A 106 -25.47 -3.27 -40.99
N PRO A 107 -26.01 -2.17 -41.56
CA PRO A 107 -25.36 -1.46 -42.66
C PRO A 107 -24.20 -0.59 -42.18
N ASP A 108 -23.27 -0.29 -43.10
CA ASP A 108 -22.12 0.62 -42.95
C ASP A 108 -21.03 0.17 -41.95
N VAL A 109 -20.77 -1.15 -41.90
CA VAL A 109 -19.68 -1.74 -41.11
C VAL A 109 -18.39 -1.79 -41.94
N GLN A 110 -17.32 -1.13 -41.47
CA GLN A 110 -15.99 -1.15 -42.11
C GLN A 110 -14.95 -1.79 -41.20
N ALA A 111 -14.20 -2.77 -41.70
CA ALA A 111 -13.09 -3.39 -40.97
C ALA A 111 -11.81 -2.54 -41.06
N PRO A 112 -11.12 -2.22 -39.95
CA PRO A 112 -9.87 -1.47 -39.97
C PRO A 112 -8.74 -2.29 -40.61
N ARG A 113 -7.94 -1.65 -41.48
CA ARG A 113 -7.05 -2.34 -42.43
C ARG A 113 -5.78 -2.98 -41.85
N THR A 114 -5.43 -2.85 -40.57
CA THR A 114 -4.20 -3.49 -40.04
C THR A 114 -4.14 -3.55 -38.50
N LEU A 115 -4.05 -4.77 -37.94
CA LEU A 115 -3.44 -5.03 -36.63
C LEU A 115 -2.41 -6.17 -36.79
N ALA A 116 -1.23 -6.00 -36.20
CA ALA A 116 -0.05 -6.85 -36.42
C ALA A 116 -0.30 -8.32 -36.01
N ARG A 117 -0.04 -9.22 -36.97
CA ARG A 117 -0.32 -10.65 -36.96
C ARG A 117 0.75 -11.41 -36.15
N ARG A 118 0.35 -12.24 -35.18
CA ARG A 118 1.25 -13.25 -34.56
C ARG A 118 1.16 -14.58 -35.31
N VAL A 119 2.33 -15.16 -35.54
CA VAL A 119 2.62 -16.42 -36.22
C VAL A 119 2.92 -17.46 -35.15
N PHE A 120 2.05 -18.45 -34.92
CA PHE A 120 2.40 -19.85 -34.63
C PHE A 120 1.14 -20.72 -34.73
N ARG A 121 1.22 -21.81 -35.49
CA ARG A 121 0.16 -22.83 -35.65
C ARG A 121 0.46 -24.01 -34.70
N LEU A 122 -0.53 -24.43 -33.90
CA LEU A 122 -0.51 -25.72 -33.20
C LEU A 122 -1.08 -26.84 -34.09
N ARG A 123 -0.63 -28.07 -33.80
CA ARG A 123 -0.25 -29.13 -34.75
C ARG A 123 -1.30 -30.23 -35.06
N SER A 124 -2.60 -30.03 -34.78
CA SER A 124 -3.61 -31.05 -35.17
C SER A 124 -4.95 -30.45 -35.64
N PRO A 125 -5.61 -31.05 -36.65
CA PRO A 125 -6.80 -30.51 -37.31
C PRO A 125 -8.13 -30.77 -36.57
N VAL A 126 -9.04 -29.79 -36.64
CA VAL A 126 -10.34 -29.70 -35.93
C VAL A 126 -11.31 -30.87 -36.18
N SER A 127 -11.12 -31.65 -37.24
CA SER A 127 -11.93 -32.86 -37.51
C SER A 127 -11.93 -33.90 -36.37
N GLN A 128 -10.97 -33.80 -35.45
CA GLN A 128 -10.77 -34.75 -34.35
C GLN A 128 -11.26 -34.28 -32.98
N LEU A 129 -11.93 -33.13 -32.87
CA LEU A 129 -12.45 -32.65 -31.58
C LEU A 129 -13.98 -32.64 -31.58
N ARG A 130 -14.56 -33.68 -30.98
CA ARG A 130 -16.01 -33.79 -30.71
C ARG A 130 -16.37 -33.21 -29.33
N PHE A 131 -17.60 -32.70 -29.28
CA PHE A 131 -18.28 -31.95 -28.22
C PHE A 131 -18.64 -32.76 -26.96
N ARG A 132 -18.97 -32.07 -25.84
CA ARG A 132 -20.09 -32.42 -24.93
C ARG A 132 -20.49 -31.27 -23.96
N ASP A 133 -21.80 -31.02 -23.90
CA ASP A 133 -22.55 -29.96 -23.19
C ASP A 133 -22.73 -30.17 -21.67
N GLY A 134 -23.29 -29.14 -21.01
CA GLY A 134 -24.13 -29.31 -19.81
C GLY A 134 -25.63 -29.42 -20.14
N ARG A 135 -26.02 -30.40 -20.96
CA ARG A 135 -27.24 -31.20 -20.68
C ARG A 135 -26.79 -32.35 -19.78
N PHE A 136 -27.73 -33.12 -19.22
CA PHE A 136 -27.41 -34.50 -18.88
C PHE A 136 -26.84 -35.17 -20.15
N GLY A 137 -25.55 -35.49 -20.11
CA GLY A 137 -24.81 -36.17 -21.17
C GLY A 137 -24.83 -37.68 -21.02
N GLY A 138 -25.83 -38.30 -20.39
CA GLY A 138 -26.01 -39.75 -20.50
C GLY A 138 -27.21 -40.06 -21.39
N ALA A 139 -27.31 -41.30 -21.88
CA ALA A 139 -28.54 -41.79 -22.50
C ALA A 139 -29.60 -42.17 -21.44
N VAL A 140 -29.22 -42.26 -20.15
CA VAL A 140 -30.08 -42.77 -19.06
C VAL A 140 -29.85 -42.00 -17.76
N MET A 141 -30.86 -41.27 -17.26
CA MET A 141 -30.79 -40.63 -15.93
C MET A 141 -30.50 -41.69 -14.84
N PRO A 142 -29.66 -41.38 -13.83
CA PRO A 142 -29.50 -42.25 -12.67
C PRO A 142 -30.85 -42.44 -11.96
N GLY A 143 -31.30 -43.69 -11.83
CA GLY A 143 -32.63 -44.03 -11.29
C GLY A 143 -32.85 -43.70 -9.81
N ALA A 144 -31.84 -43.18 -9.10
CA ALA A 144 -31.88 -42.92 -7.67
C ALA A 144 -31.60 -41.45 -7.30
N ILE A 145 -31.93 -40.49 -8.17
CA ILE A 145 -31.95 -39.08 -7.76
C ILE A 145 -33.22 -38.84 -6.93
N LYS A 146 -33.08 -38.73 -5.61
CA LYS A 146 -34.16 -38.17 -4.79
C LYS A 146 -34.35 -36.70 -5.19
N PRO A 147 -35.53 -36.30 -5.66
CA PRO A 147 -35.75 -34.95 -6.15
C PRO A 147 -35.77 -33.98 -4.96
N PHE A 148 -34.77 -33.12 -4.88
CA PHE A 148 -34.96 -31.81 -4.26
C PHE A 148 -34.20 -30.79 -5.08
N GLU A 149 -34.94 -29.81 -5.59
CA GLU A 149 -34.40 -28.65 -6.30
C GLU A 149 -34.07 -27.59 -5.25
N LEU A 150 -32.81 -27.20 -5.15
CA LEU A 150 -32.40 -26.09 -4.30
C LEU A 150 -32.53 -24.79 -5.10
N ALA A 151 -33.32 -23.86 -4.59
CA ALA A 151 -33.30 -22.49 -5.09
C ALA A 151 -31.88 -21.91 -4.95
N PRO A 152 -31.45 -21.00 -5.84
CA PRO A 152 -30.19 -20.30 -5.67
C PRO A 152 -30.12 -19.65 -4.28
N PRO A 153 -29.00 -19.75 -3.55
CA PRO A 153 -28.86 -19.13 -2.23
C PRO A 153 -29.22 -17.65 -2.27
N GLN A 154 -30.11 -17.23 -1.37
CA GLN A 154 -30.51 -15.85 -1.26
C GLN A 154 -29.51 -15.12 -0.35
N THR A 155 -28.77 -14.17 -0.92
CA THR A 155 -28.01 -13.23 -0.09
C THR A 155 -28.98 -12.18 0.43
N ALA A 156 -29.44 -12.36 1.67
CA ALA A 156 -30.48 -11.53 2.29
C ALA A 156 -29.93 -10.22 2.89
N GLY A 157 -28.61 -10.08 3.00
CA GLY A 157 -27.99 -8.84 3.43
C GLY A 157 -26.48 -8.81 3.18
N VAL A 158 -26.03 -7.76 2.50
CA VAL A 158 -24.61 -7.34 2.50
C VAL A 158 -24.56 -5.97 3.14
N GLN A 159 -23.90 -5.89 4.29
CA GLN A 159 -23.82 -4.66 5.07
C GLN A 159 -22.36 -4.24 5.27
N PRO A 160 -22.00 -3.00 4.92
CA PRO A 160 -20.73 -2.43 5.35
C PRO A 160 -20.73 -2.25 6.86
N LEU A 161 -19.75 -2.85 7.51
CA LEU A 161 -19.39 -2.61 8.90
C LEU A 161 -18.27 -1.57 8.92
N ARG A 162 -18.50 -0.50 9.67
CA ARG A 162 -17.50 0.47 10.09
C ARG A 162 -17.73 0.69 11.58
N LEU A 163 -16.90 0.09 12.41
CA LEU A 163 -17.00 0.18 13.87
C LEU A 163 -15.72 0.81 14.41
N ASP A 164 -15.84 2.07 14.83
CA ASP A 164 -14.73 2.79 15.48
C ASP A 164 -14.57 2.37 16.96
N GLN A 165 -15.57 1.68 17.54
CA GLN A 165 -15.59 1.18 18.93
C GLN A 165 -16.05 -0.28 19.01
N ARG A 166 -15.66 -0.99 20.09
CA ARG A 166 -16.09 -2.37 20.32
C ARG A 166 -17.59 -2.42 20.64
N PRO A 167 -18.36 -3.39 20.11
CA PRO A 167 -19.73 -3.62 20.57
C PRO A 167 -19.76 -3.95 22.07
N ALA A 168 -20.65 -3.30 22.82
CA ALA A 168 -20.75 -3.37 24.29
C ALA A 168 -21.12 -4.76 24.86
N THR A 169 -21.45 -5.74 24.02
CA THR A 169 -21.99 -7.05 24.42
C THR A 169 -20.96 -8.19 24.49
N MET A 170 -19.66 -7.90 24.35
CA MET A 170 -18.58 -8.90 24.51
C MET A 170 -18.19 -9.04 25.99
N PRO A 171 -18.06 -10.26 26.56
CA PRO A 171 -17.63 -10.44 27.95
C PRO A 171 -16.20 -9.88 28.15
N PRO A 172 -15.87 -9.40 29.35
CA PRO A 172 -14.65 -8.64 29.63
C PRO A 172 -13.45 -9.58 29.74
N ALA A 173 -12.92 -10.04 28.61
CA ALA A 173 -11.61 -10.69 28.58
C ALA A 173 -10.47 -9.67 28.49
N SER A 174 -10.77 -8.41 28.14
CA SER A 174 -9.83 -7.29 28.26
C SER A 174 -10.57 -6.02 28.65
N THR A 175 -9.99 -5.23 29.54
CA THR A 175 -10.48 -3.93 30.02
C THR A 175 -10.54 -2.85 28.92
N ALA A 176 -10.06 -3.14 27.71
CA ALA A 176 -10.08 -2.23 26.57
C ALA A 176 -11.45 -2.24 25.87
N THR A 177 -12.23 -1.18 26.09
CA THR A 177 -13.51 -0.89 25.42
C THR A 177 -13.35 -0.37 23.98
N THR A 178 -12.14 0.05 23.61
CA THR A 178 -11.76 0.60 22.30
C THR A 178 -10.95 -0.40 21.47
N TRP A 179 -11.21 -0.47 20.16
CA TRP A 179 -10.36 -1.22 19.24
C TRP A 179 -9.12 -0.38 18.92
N PRO A 180 -7.90 -0.93 18.93
CA PRO A 180 -6.71 -0.17 18.54
C PRO A 180 -6.72 0.31 17.08
N TRP A 181 -7.45 -0.36 16.18
CA TRP A 181 -7.48 -0.04 14.73
C TRP A 181 -8.87 -0.03 14.10
N GLY A 182 -9.95 -0.18 14.89
CA GLY A 182 -11.34 -0.25 14.42
C GLY A 182 -11.66 -1.47 13.52
N LEU A 183 -12.95 -1.71 13.22
CA LEU A 183 -13.39 -2.72 12.25
C LEU A 183 -13.94 -2.09 10.97
N ALA A 184 -13.26 -2.29 9.85
CA ALA A 184 -13.86 -2.12 8.52
C ALA A 184 -14.02 -3.49 7.84
N GLY A 185 -15.24 -3.83 7.42
CA GLY A 185 -15.49 -5.11 6.76
C GLY A 185 -16.90 -5.23 6.17
N LEU A 186 -17.15 -6.26 5.37
CA LEU A 186 -18.48 -6.55 4.84
C LEU A 186 -19.08 -7.73 5.57
N ARG A 187 -20.23 -7.53 6.20
CA ARG A 187 -21.04 -8.63 6.71
C ARG A 187 -21.95 -9.14 5.59
N ALA A 188 -21.86 -10.44 5.30
CA ALA A 188 -22.73 -11.13 4.37
C ALA A 188 -23.57 -12.18 5.11
N SER A 189 -24.88 -12.12 4.91
CA SER A 189 -25.84 -13.12 5.40
C SER A 189 -26.44 -13.84 4.21
N ILE A 190 -26.21 -15.15 4.13
CA ILE A 190 -26.69 -16.02 3.06
C ILE A 190 -27.68 -16.99 3.66
N ARG A 191 -28.89 -17.04 3.11
CA ARG A 191 -29.92 -17.99 3.47
C ARG A 191 -30.06 -19.01 2.34
N PHE A 192 -29.95 -20.29 2.68
CA PHE A 192 -30.11 -21.38 1.72
C PHE A 192 -31.48 -22.03 1.81
N THR A 193 -32.14 -21.94 2.97
CA THR A 193 -33.48 -22.49 3.22
C THR A 193 -34.34 -21.48 3.98
N ASP A 194 -35.65 -21.43 3.72
CA ASP A 194 -36.57 -20.45 4.31
C ASP A 194 -36.57 -20.46 5.85
N HIS A 195 -36.47 -21.65 6.46
CA HIS A 195 -36.47 -21.83 7.93
C HIS A 195 -35.06 -21.89 8.55
N GLY A 196 -34.00 -21.73 7.76
CA GLY A 196 -32.62 -21.82 8.26
C GLY A 196 -32.20 -23.23 8.72
N GLU A 197 -32.87 -24.28 8.23
CA GLU A 197 -32.56 -25.68 8.50
C GLU A 197 -31.49 -26.21 7.52
N GLY A 198 -30.48 -26.90 8.04
CA GLY A 198 -29.46 -27.53 7.20
C GLY A 198 -29.93 -28.83 6.56
N VAL A 199 -29.32 -29.19 5.43
CA VAL A 199 -29.51 -30.50 4.79
C VAL A 199 -28.28 -31.36 5.07
N ALA A 200 -28.49 -32.53 5.66
CA ALA A 200 -27.47 -33.56 5.79
C ALA A 200 -27.80 -34.75 4.88
N GLY A 201 -26.86 -35.10 3.99
CA GLY A 201 -26.98 -36.21 3.07
C GLY A 201 -26.15 -37.39 3.53
N ARG A 202 -26.64 -38.62 3.30
CA ARG A 202 -25.82 -39.80 3.49
C ARG A 202 -24.75 -39.84 2.39
N VAL A 203 -23.51 -40.07 2.78
CA VAL A 203 -22.43 -40.37 1.85
C VAL A 203 -22.55 -41.83 1.46
N ILE A 204 -22.84 -42.05 0.19
CA ILE A 204 -23.06 -43.36 -0.38
C ILE A 204 -21.91 -43.58 -1.35
N ALA A 205 -21.05 -44.56 -1.06
CA ALA A 205 -20.19 -45.14 -2.07
C ALA A 205 -21.09 -45.94 -3.00
N SER A 206 -21.14 -45.55 -4.27
CA SER A 206 -21.80 -46.36 -5.31
C SER A 206 -20.73 -47.05 -6.15
N ASP A 207 -20.98 -48.29 -6.55
CA ASP A 207 -20.04 -49.12 -7.31
C ASP A 207 -19.65 -48.51 -8.68
N GLN A 208 -20.38 -47.48 -9.16
CA GLN A 208 -20.17 -46.86 -10.48
C GLN A 208 -19.65 -45.40 -10.44
N ASP A 209 -19.98 -44.59 -9.42
CA ASP A 209 -19.62 -43.16 -9.36
C ASP A 209 -18.67 -42.79 -8.20
N GLY A 210 -18.24 -43.78 -7.40
CA GLY A 210 -17.38 -43.59 -6.23
C GLY A 210 -18.08 -42.81 -5.10
N ILE A 211 -17.29 -42.22 -4.21
CA ILE A 211 -17.70 -41.35 -3.11
C ILE A 211 -17.83 -39.91 -3.62
N ALA A 212 -18.90 -39.24 -3.20
CA ALA A 212 -19.11 -37.82 -3.45
C ALA A 212 -19.18 -37.03 -2.14
N LEU A 213 -18.45 -35.92 -2.09
CA LEU A 213 -18.42 -34.97 -0.99
C LEU A 213 -18.92 -33.60 -1.44
N TRP A 214 -19.58 -32.89 -0.53
CA TRP A 214 -20.09 -31.55 -0.77
C TRP A 214 -19.29 -30.52 0.02
N TRP A 215 -18.86 -29.47 -0.66
CA TRP A 215 -18.11 -28.34 -0.12
C TRP A 215 -18.91 -27.06 -0.27
N GLN A 216 -18.75 -26.16 0.67
CA GLN A 216 -19.41 -24.87 0.66
C GLN A 216 -18.38 -23.78 0.87
N GLY A 217 -18.52 -22.69 0.11
CA GLY A 217 -17.61 -21.56 0.24
C GLY A 217 -18.27 -20.25 -0.19
N LEU A 218 -17.80 -19.17 0.43
CA LEU A 218 -18.03 -17.82 -0.06
C LEU A 218 -16.82 -17.42 -0.91
N HIS A 219 -16.97 -17.43 -2.22
CA HIS A 219 -15.95 -16.90 -3.11
C HIS A 219 -16.04 -15.37 -3.11
N HIS A 220 -14.90 -14.69 -2.97
CA HIS A 220 -14.81 -13.24 -3.08
C HIS A 220 -13.74 -12.85 -4.09
N ALA A 221 -14.02 -11.85 -4.93
CA ALA A 221 -13.05 -11.32 -5.87
C ALA A 221 -13.19 -9.80 -6.01
N VAL A 222 -12.06 -9.10 -6.08
CA VAL A 222 -12.00 -7.68 -6.40
C VAL A 222 -12.25 -7.49 -7.89
N GLN A 223 -13.24 -6.69 -8.23
CA GLN A 223 -13.53 -6.28 -9.60
C GLN A 223 -12.73 -5.02 -9.93
N TYR A 224 -11.80 -5.15 -10.87
CA TYR A 224 -11.14 -4.01 -11.47
C TYR A 224 -12.06 -3.40 -12.53
N ARG A 225 -12.38 -2.12 -12.40
CA ARG A 225 -13.03 -1.39 -13.49
C ARG A 225 -12.03 -1.25 -14.63
N SER A 226 -12.45 -1.66 -15.83
CA SER A 226 -11.85 -1.15 -17.06
C SER A 226 -12.28 0.32 -17.21
N ALA A 227 -11.31 1.23 -17.23
CA ALA A 227 -11.53 2.66 -17.45
C ALA A 227 -11.67 2.96 -18.95
N LEU A 228 -12.71 2.42 -19.59
CA LEU A 228 -13.02 2.71 -20.99
C LEU A 228 -14.27 3.58 -21.12
N GLY A 229 -14.09 4.85 -20.69
CA GLY A 229 -14.73 6.04 -21.26
C GLY A 229 -13.65 6.90 -21.94
N VAL A 230 -14.05 7.89 -22.73
CA VAL A 230 -13.31 8.50 -23.86
C VAL A 230 -12.21 9.51 -23.46
N ASP A 231 -11.27 9.18 -22.55
CA ASP A 231 -9.90 9.77 -22.38
C ASP A 231 -9.31 9.43 -20.97
N PRO A 232 -7.97 9.24 -20.75
CA PRO A 232 -7.14 8.11 -21.18
C PRO A 232 -6.32 7.40 -20.05
N ALA A 233 -5.66 6.29 -20.43
CA ALA A 233 -4.30 5.83 -20.03
C ALA A 233 -4.05 4.73 -18.95
N ALA A 234 -3.03 3.92 -19.30
CA ALA A 234 -2.26 2.91 -18.54
C ALA A 234 -2.85 1.49 -18.37
N GLY A 235 -2.87 0.71 -19.45
CA GLY A 235 -2.91 -0.75 -19.35
C GLY A 235 -1.54 -1.29 -18.93
N LEU A 236 -1.47 -1.97 -17.78
CA LEU A 236 -0.26 -2.60 -17.21
C LEU A 236 0.53 -3.43 -18.26
N PRO A 237 1.85 -3.64 -18.10
CA PRO A 237 2.63 -4.55 -18.96
C PRO A 237 2.05 -5.98 -18.97
N PRO A 238 2.30 -6.79 -20.02
CA PRO A 238 1.65 -8.10 -20.22
C PRO A 238 1.70 -9.06 -19.03
N ASP A 239 2.81 -9.08 -18.29
CA ASP A 239 2.99 -9.97 -17.12
C ASP A 239 2.23 -9.49 -15.87
N PHE A 240 1.73 -8.25 -15.91
CA PHE A 240 0.90 -7.63 -14.88
C PHE A 240 -0.57 -7.49 -15.31
N ARG A 241 -0.92 -7.96 -16.51
CA ARG A 241 -2.32 -8.10 -16.93
C ARG A 241 -2.84 -9.44 -16.43
N SER A 242 -3.82 -9.42 -15.54
CA SER A 242 -4.69 -10.59 -15.40
C SER A 242 -5.29 -10.92 -16.79
N PRO A 243 -5.42 -12.19 -17.18
CA PRO A 243 -6.02 -12.58 -18.45
C PRO A 243 -7.35 -11.82 -18.68
N PRO A 244 -7.60 -11.27 -19.89
CA PRO A 244 -8.85 -10.61 -20.17
C PRO A 244 -10.02 -11.58 -19.99
N ILE A 245 -10.90 -11.16 -19.08
CA ILE A 245 -12.26 -11.60 -18.75
C ILE A 245 -12.85 -12.63 -19.74
N ARG A 246 -12.91 -13.90 -19.32
CA ARG A 246 -13.76 -14.95 -19.92
C ARG A 246 -15.22 -14.89 -19.41
N GLY A 247 -15.79 -13.70 -19.25
CA GLY A 247 -17.18 -13.61 -18.86
C GLY A 247 -17.71 -12.22 -18.54
N PHE A 248 -18.79 -11.85 -19.23
CA PHE A 248 -19.94 -11.29 -18.52
C PHE A 248 -20.65 -12.35 -17.65
N LEU A 249 -20.09 -13.55 -17.50
CA LEU A 249 -20.44 -14.46 -16.42
C LEU A 249 -19.62 -14.12 -15.16
N PRO A 250 -20.28 -14.05 -13.99
CA PRO A 250 -19.59 -14.05 -12.71
C PRO A 250 -18.70 -15.29 -12.62
N VAL A 251 -17.45 -15.10 -12.21
CA VAL A 251 -16.44 -16.13 -11.89
C VAL A 251 -17.07 -17.51 -11.68
N LEU A 252 -16.90 -18.45 -12.61
CA LEU A 252 -16.89 -19.87 -12.24
C LEU A 252 -15.49 -20.11 -11.68
N PRO A 253 -15.31 -20.27 -10.37
CA PRO A 253 -14.08 -20.82 -9.88
C PRO A 253 -14.10 -22.32 -10.21
N ASP A 254 -12.95 -22.82 -10.61
CA ASP A 254 -12.59 -24.20 -10.33
C ASP A 254 -11.80 -24.12 -9.01
N PRO A 255 -12.47 -23.99 -7.85
CA PRO A 255 -11.75 -23.87 -6.60
C PRO A 255 -10.91 -25.13 -6.44
N PRO A 256 -9.60 -25.03 -6.14
CA PRO A 256 -8.77 -26.22 -5.98
C PRO A 256 -9.31 -27.01 -4.78
N LEU A 257 -10.08 -28.05 -5.07
CA LEU A 257 -10.58 -28.95 -4.04
C LEU A 257 -9.39 -29.72 -3.44
N PRO A 258 -9.45 -30.01 -2.13
CA PRO A 258 -8.36 -30.72 -1.48
C PRO A 258 -8.17 -32.10 -2.11
N ALA A 259 -6.92 -32.52 -2.23
CA ALA A 259 -6.60 -33.91 -2.53
C ALA A 259 -6.79 -34.72 -1.25
N LEU A 260 -7.67 -35.72 -1.29
CA LEU A 260 -8.10 -36.48 -0.12
C LEU A 260 -7.70 -37.94 -0.27
N ASP A 261 -7.22 -38.54 0.81
CA ASP A 261 -7.09 -39.98 0.91
C ASP A 261 -8.45 -40.56 1.33
N ALA A 262 -9.25 -40.99 0.32
CA ALA A 262 -10.59 -41.49 0.54
C ALA A 262 -10.59 -42.82 1.32
N ALA A 263 -9.55 -43.64 1.17
CA ALA A 263 -9.39 -44.89 1.91
C ALA A 263 -9.14 -44.64 3.40
N ALA A 264 -8.37 -43.60 3.73
CA ALA A 264 -8.15 -43.18 5.11
C ALA A 264 -9.38 -42.51 5.75
N LEU A 265 -10.15 -41.72 4.98
CA LEU A 265 -11.33 -41.00 5.48
C LEU A 265 -12.59 -41.87 5.59
N PHE A 266 -12.70 -42.90 4.73
CA PHE A 266 -13.86 -43.77 4.65
C PHE A 266 -13.44 -45.26 4.65
N PRO A 267 -12.80 -45.75 5.74
CA PRO A 267 -12.38 -47.14 5.81
C PRO A 267 -13.59 -48.09 5.69
N ALA A 268 -13.41 -49.15 4.90
CA ALA A 268 -14.49 -50.02 4.44
C ALA A 268 -15.46 -50.46 5.55
N ALA A 269 -16.75 -50.39 5.23
CA ALA A 269 -17.90 -50.93 5.99
C ALA A 269 -18.31 -50.26 7.32
N THR A 270 -18.21 -48.94 7.46
CA THR A 270 -18.90 -48.24 8.57
C THR A 270 -20.07 -47.37 8.09
N GLY A 271 -21.17 -47.46 8.85
CA GLY A 271 -22.53 -47.11 8.47
C GLY A 271 -22.75 -45.65 8.08
N ALA A 272 -23.96 -45.39 7.58
CA ALA A 272 -24.53 -44.12 7.10
C ALA A 272 -23.83 -42.82 7.58
N TRP A 273 -22.63 -42.54 7.08
CA TRP A 273 -21.95 -41.29 7.35
C TRP A 273 -22.81 -40.20 6.72
N ARG A 274 -23.25 -39.24 7.52
CA ARG A 274 -24.05 -38.12 7.05
C ARG A 274 -23.16 -36.90 6.96
N GLN A 275 -22.94 -36.43 5.74
CA GLN A 275 -22.25 -35.18 5.51
C GLN A 275 -23.29 -34.04 5.55
N PRO A 276 -23.02 -32.92 6.24
CA PRO A 276 -23.77 -31.69 6.00
C PRO A 276 -23.55 -31.24 4.55
N VAL A 277 -24.61 -31.32 3.74
CA VAL A 277 -24.61 -30.96 2.31
C VAL A 277 -24.90 -29.48 2.12
N LEU A 278 -25.77 -28.89 2.94
CA LEU A 278 -26.16 -27.48 2.88
C LEU A 278 -26.36 -26.93 4.30
N PRO A 279 -25.85 -25.75 4.65
CA PRO A 279 -26.22 -25.12 5.90
C PRO A 279 -27.55 -24.39 5.67
N GLY A 280 -28.43 -24.30 6.67
CA GLY A 280 -29.65 -23.51 6.46
C GLY A 280 -29.37 -22.02 6.25
N SER A 281 -28.29 -21.51 6.84
CA SER A 281 -27.74 -20.18 6.58
C SER A 281 -26.24 -20.08 6.87
N ILE A 282 -25.55 -19.13 6.22
CA ILE A 282 -24.18 -18.72 6.53
C ILE A 282 -24.18 -17.23 6.88
N ARG A 283 -23.48 -16.87 7.95
CA ARG A 283 -23.09 -15.49 8.24
C ARG A 283 -21.58 -15.39 8.19
N ALA A 284 -21.07 -14.50 7.36
CA ALA A 284 -19.64 -14.29 7.20
C ALA A 284 -19.31 -12.80 7.31
N THR A 285 -18.13 -12.51 7.85
CA THR A 285 -17.56 -11.16 7.89
C THR A 285 -16.28 -11.17 7.06
N VAL A 286 -16.29 -10.41 5.97
CA VAL A 286 -15.15 -10.25 5.06
C VAL A 286 -14.37 -9.03 5.51
N VAL A 287 -13.17 -9.26 6.04
CA VAL A 287 -12.23 -8.22 6.49
C VAL A 287 -10.98 -8.20 5.61
N GLY A 288 -10.20 -7.12 5.65
CA GLY A 288 -8.99 -6.99 4.85
C GLY A 288 -9.23 -6.80 3.34
N ALA A 289 -10.49 -6.61 2.92
CA ALA A 289 -10.82 -6.30 1.53
C ALA A 289 -10.38 -4.86 1.16
N ARG A 290 -9.88 -4.68 -0.07
CA ARG A 290 -9.35 -3.39 -0.56
C ARG A 290 -10.40 -2.28 -0.42
N PRO A 291 -10.14 -1.23 0.39
CA PRO A 291 -11.14 -0.20 0.65
C PRO A 291 -11.64 0.51 -0.61
N GLY A 292 -12.96 0.69 -0.72
CA GLY A 292 -13.60 1.33 -1.87
C GLY A 292 -13.65 0.50 -3.16
N ALA A 293 -12.92 -0.63 -3.22
CA ALA A 293 -12.94 -1.52 -4.37
C ALA A 293 -14.29 -2.22 -4.50
N PHE A 294 -14.70 -2.48 -5.74
CA PHE A 294 -15.87 -3.31 -5.99
C PHE A 294 -15.51 -4.76 -5.67
N LEU A 295 -16.25 -5.36 -4.75
CA LEU A 295 -16.12 -6.74 -4.35
C LEU A 295 -17.32 -7.51 -4.90
N SER A 296 -17.05 -8.63 -5.56
CA SER A 296 -18.08 -9.61 -5.88
C SER A 296 -18.00 -10.77 -4.89
N LEU A 297 -19.12 -11.03 -4.21
CA LEU A 297 -19.31 -12.14 -3.29
C LEU A 297 -20.22 -13.17 -3.96
N ARG A 298 -19.80 -14.43 -3.97
CA ARG A 298 -20.56 -15.52 -4.59
C ARG A 298 -20.58 -16.74 -3.68
N PRO A 299 -21.73 -17.08 -3.06
CA PRO A 299 -21.90 -18.34 -2.35
C PRO A 299 -21.96 -19.49 -3.36
N GLN A 300 -21.27 -20.59 -3.10
CA GLN A 300 -21.29 -21.76 -3.98
C GLN A 300 -21.33 -23.05 -3.19
N LEU A 301 -22.02 -24.03 -3.78
CA LEU A 301 -21.98 -25.41 -3.36
C LEU A 301 -21.17 -26.18 -4.42
N THR A 302 -20.10 -26.85 -4.01
CA THR A 302 -19.22 -27.61 -4.90
C THR A 302 -19.27 -29.08 -4.53
N ARG A 303 -19.64 -29.95 -5.46
CA ARG A 303 -19.57 -31.40 -5.30
C ARG A 303 -18.24 -31.91 -5.81
N GLN A 304 -17.46 -32.55 -4.95
CA GLN A 304 -16.33 -33.41 -5.31
C GLN A 304 -16.87 -34.82 -5.53
N SER A 305 -16.56 -35.45 -6.66
CA SER A 305 -17.08 -36.78 -7.03
C SER A 305 -15.96 -37.66 -7.58
N GLY A 306 -16.19 -38.97 -7.71
CA GLY A 306 -15.17 -39.89 -8.21
C GLY A 306 -14.00 -40.12 -7.25
N LEU A 307 -14.23 -39.99 -5.95
CA LEU A 307 -13.28 -40.42 -4.92
C LEU A 307 -13.45 -41.92 -4.69
N ASP A 308 -12.39 -42.71 -4.81
CA ASP A 308 -12.42 -44.15 -4.63
C ASP A 308 -11.74 -44.54 -3.32
N ALA A 309 -12.54 -45.06 -2.38
CA ALA A 309 -12.04 -45.54 -1.08
C ALA A 309 -11.27 -46.87 -1.18
N ALA A 310 -11.30 -47.57 -2.30
CA ALA A 310 -10.49 -48.77 -2.54
C ALA A 310 -9.11 -48.43 -3.13
N ALA A 311 -8.95 -47.25 -3.74
CA ALA A 311 -7.69 -46.83 -4.34
C ALA A 311 -6.81 -46.06 -3.33
N PRO A 312 -5.56 -46.49 -3.07
CA PRO A 312 -4.69 -45.84 -2.09
C PRO A 312 -4.17 -44.48 -2.57
N GLY A 313 -3.98 -43.56 -1.63
CA GLY A 313 -3.33 -42.25 -1.86
C GLY A 313 -4.29 -41.08 -2.06
N GLN A 314 -3.73 -39.87 -2.20
CA GLN A 314 -4.50 -38.64 -2.32
C GLN A 314 -5.14 -38.46 -3.70
N GLN A 315 -6.46 -38.31 -3.73
CA GLN A 315 -7.26 -38.12 -4.93
C GLN A 315 -7.97 -36.77 -4.92
N ARG A 316 -8.00 -36.09 -6.07
CA ARG A 316 -8.74 -34.82 -6.22
C ARG A 316 -10.18 -35.01 -6.68
N GLY A 317 -10.51 -36.13 -7.32
CA GLY A 317 -11.83 -36.35 -7.91
C GLY A 317 -12.21 -35.28 -8.96
N THR A 318 -13.49 -35.24 -9.32
CA THR A 318 -14.10 -34.26 -10.23
C THR A 318 -14.97 -33.26 -9.49
N ALA A 319 -14.73 -31.97 -9.74
CA ALA A 319 -15.49 -30.86 -9.15
C ALA A 319 -16.71 -30.49 -10.02
N LEU A 320 -17.87 -30.34 -9.39
CA LEU A 320 -19.09 -29.80 -9.98
C LEU A 320 -19.61 -28.65 -9.12
N THR A 321 -19.59 -27.43 -9.65
CA THR A 321 -19.97 -26.22 -8.91
C THR A 321 -21.40 -25.78 -9.23
N SER A 322 -22.18 -25.42 -8.21
CA SER A 322 -23.55 -24.94 -8.37
C SER A 322 -23.63 -23.56 -9.06
N GLY A 323 -24.75 -23.31 -9.74
CA GLY A 323 -25.11 -21.95 -10.15
C GLY A 323 -25.35 -21.06 -8.92
N SER A 324 -24.95 -19.78 -9.00
CA SER A 324 -25.30 -18.80 -7.97
C SER A 324 -25.17 -17.37 -8.51
N VAL A 325 -25.95 -16.46 -7.95
CA VAL A 325 -25.96 -15.05 -8.33
C VAL A 325 -24.91 -14.31 -7.49
N PRO A 326 -23.96 -13.59 -8.12
CA PRO A 326 -23.00 -12.77 -7.40
C PRO A 326 -23.71 -11.58 -6.75
N VAL A 327 -23.30 -11.20 -5.54
CA VAL A 327 -23.60 -9.88 -4.99
C VAL A 327 -22.39 -8.99 -5.19
N GLN A 328 -22.64 -7.78 -5.68
CA GLN A 328 -21.61 -6.77 -5.82
C GLN A 328 -21.78 -5.72 -4.73
N HIS A 329 -20.71 -5.42 -4.01
CA HIS A 329 -20.71 -4.38 -3.00
C HIS A 329 -19.35 -3.68 -2.97
N ARG A 330 -19.29 -2.42 -2.55
CA ARG A 330 -18.00 -1.76 -2.31
C ARG A 330 -17.44 -2.18 -0.95
N ALA A 331 -16.17 -2.53 -0.88
CA ALA A 331 -15.50 -2.68 0.39
C ALA A 331 -15.55 -1.34 1.17
N PRO A 332 -15.85 -1.35 2.48
CA PRO A 332 -15.87 -0.15 3.30
C PRO A 332 -14.52 0.56 3.26
N ARG A 333 -14.54 1.87 3.46
CA ARG A 333 -13.30 2.65 3.67
C ARG A 333 -12.61 2.18 4.97
N PRO A 334 -11.27 2.28 5.07
CA PRO A 334 -10.60 2.01 6.33
C PRO A 334 -11.12 2.98 7.38
N ILE A 335 -11.01 2.58 8.63
CA ILE A 335 -11.17 3.50 9.74
C ILE A 335 -9.90 4.34 9.81
N SER A 336 -10.07 5.64 10.06
CA SER A 336 -8.94 6.52 10.34
C SER A 336 -8.21 5.96 11.55
N LEU A 337 -6.92 5.70 11.41
CA LEU A 337 -6.12 5.22 12.53
C LEU A 337 -6.19 6.26 13.66
N PRO A 338 -6.36 5.85 14.92
CA PRO A 338 -6.35 6.80 16.04
C PRO A 338 -4.95 7.43 16.15
N PRO A 339 -4.81 8.58 16.85
CA PRO A 339 -3.51 9.13 17.19
C PRO A 339 -2.64 8.10 17.92
N ASN A 340 -1.31 8.25 17.81
CA ASN A 340 -0.38 7.40 18.56
C ASN A 340 -0.62 7.55 20.07
N ASP A 341 -0.76 6.43 20.79
CA ASP A 341 -0.99 6.42 22.23
C ASP A 341 0.35 6.64 22.96
N PRO A 342 0.49 7.68 23.80
CA PRO A 342 1.68 7.88 24.62
C PRO A 342 1.97 6.72 25.60
N ALA A 343 0.98 5.89 25.92
CA ALA A 343 1.12 4.71 26.78
C ALA A 343 1.49 3.43 26.00
N ASP A 344 1.30 3.39 24.68
CA ASP A 344 1.66 2.26 23.79
C ASP A 344 2.71 2.70 22.76
N LEU A 345 3.86 3.09 23.30
CA LEU A 345 4.98 3.69 22.57
C LEU A 345 5.62 2.77 21.54
N GLU A 346 5.37 1.46 21.61
CA GLU A 346 5.92 0.44 20.73
C GLU A 346 5.20 0.39 19.36
N HIS A 347 3.96 0.88 19.29
CA HIS A 347 3.09 0.75 18.13
C HIS A 347 2.66 2.12 17.57
N ALA A 348 3.49 2.70 16.69
CA ALA A 348 3.07 3.86 15.89
C ALA A 348 1.94 3.45 14.91
N LEU A 349 0.73 3.93 15.18
CA LEU A 349 -0.45 3.76 14.33
C LEU A 349 -0.48 4.81 13.20
N GLN A 350 0.09 5.98 13.44
CA GLN A 350 0.25 7.06 12.46
C GLN A 350 1.74 7.43 12.30
N PRO A 351 2.13 8.14 11.22
CA PRO A 351 3.47 8.73 11.09
C PRO A 351 3.92 9.41 12.37
N TRP A 352 5.21 9.36 12.69
CA TRP A 352 5.70 10.03 13.90
C TRP A 352 5.46 11.55 13.82
N ALA A 353 5.59 12.13 12.63
CA ALA A 353 5.21 13.52 12.34
C ALA A 353 3.75 13.88 12.67
N SER A 354 2.83 12.92 12.59
CA SER A 354 1.40 13.17 12.84
C SER A 354 1.11 13.45 14.32
N TRP A 355 2.09 13.24 15.21
CA TRP A 355 2.02 13.63 16.62
C TRP A 355 1.64 15.11 16.79
N PHE A 356 2.16 15.98 15.92
CA PHE A 356 1.88 17.42 15.95
C PHE A 356 0.82 17.83 14.93
N GLU A 357 0.74 17.13 13.80
CA GLU A 357 -0.21 17.42 12.72
C GLU A 357 -0.98 16.16 12.30
N PRO A 358 -1.93 15.66 13.13
CA PRO A 358 -2.58 14.35 12.93
C PRO A 358 -3.41 14.25 11.65
N GLN A 359 -3.78 15.40 11.07
CA GLN A 359 -4.55 15.48 9.84
C GLN A 359 -3.68 15.53 8.57
N ARG A 360 -2.36 15.69 8.69
CA ARG A 360 -1.44 15.81 7.56
C ARG A 360 -0.58 14.55 7.43
N GLY A 361 -0.87 13.74 6.41
CA GLY A 361 -0.07 12.56 6.08
C GLY A 361 1.16 12.83 5.19
N LEU A 362 1.30 14.05 4.69
CA LEU A 362 2.45 14.52 3.91
C LEU A 362 2.56 16.04 3.98
N VAL A 363 3.76 16.55 3.70
CA VAL A 363 4.04 17.99 3.51
C VAL A 363 4.56 18.19 2.09
N ALA A 364 3.91 19.03 1.30
CA ALA A 364 4.35 19.38 -0.06
C ALA A 364 4.48 20.88 -0.20
N ARG A 365 5.68 21.38 -0.51
CA ARG A 365 6.01 22.82 -0.54
C ARG A 365 6.92 23.17 -1.71
N THR A 366 6.91 24.43 -2.13
CA THR A 366 7.85 24.93 -3.16
C THR A 366 9.24 25.23 -2.60
N GLU A 367 9.32 25.42 -1.29
CA GLU A 367 10.51 25.63 -0.49
C GLU A 367 11.04 24.28 0.01
N PRO A 368 12.36 24.01 -0.11
CA PRO A 368 12.98 22.87 0.56
C PRO A 368 12.60 22.87 2.04
N THR A 369 12.04 21.76 2.51
CA THR A 369 11.54 21.62 3.87
C THR A 369 11.88 20.22 4.39
N ASP A 370 12.31 20.17 5.65
CA ASP A 370 12.57 18.92 6.35
C ASP A 370 12.34 19.11 7.86
N GLU A 371 12.18 18.01 8.60
CA GLU A 371 11.86 18.05 10.02
C GLU A 371 12.51 16.93 10.84
N SER A 372 12.83 17.26 12.09
CA SER A 372 13.28 16.32 13.11
C SER A 372 12.14 16.02 14.08
N PHE A 373 12.10 14.79 14.58
CA PHE A 373 11.12 14.30 15.53
C PHE A 373 11.80 13.54 16.67
N PHE A 374 11.65 14.02 17.89
CA PHE A 374 12.14 13.38 19.11
C PHE A 374 10.91 12.89 19.88
N ALA A 375 10.80 11.58 20.06
CA ALA A 375 9.66 10.98 20.77
C ALA A 375 9.70 11.35 22.27
N ALA A 376 8.55 11.24 22.94
CA ALA A 376 8.46 11.41 24.38
C ALA A 376 9.29 10.33 25.13
N THR A 377 9.97 10.74 26.20
CA THR A 377 10.86 9.90 27.03
C THR A 377 10.66 10.19 28.51
N GLY A 378 10.24 9.19 29.29
CA GLY A 378 9.94 9.37 30.71
C GLY A 378 8.94 10.52 30.94
N THR A 379 9.39 11.59 31.61
CA THR A 379 8.59 12.81 31.85
C THR A 379 8.73 13.87 30.75
N GLN A 380 9.63 13.66 29.79
CA GLN A 380 9.86 14.57 28.68
C GLN A 380 8.84 14.31 27.55
N PRO A 381 8.14 15.35 27.09
CA PRO A 381 7.20 15.24 25.99
C PRO A 381 7.92 15.15 24.63
N ALA A 382 7.18 14.81 23.58
CA ALA A 382 7.74 14.79 22.24
C ALA A 382 8.05 16.22 21.75
N HIS A 383 9.08 16.33 20.91
CA HIS A 383 9.52 17.60 20.32
C HIS A 383 9.73 17.48 18.82
N ARG A 384 9.45 18.56 18.07
CA ARG A 384 9.74 18.68 16.63
C ARG A 384 10.42 20.00 16.34
N LEU A 385 11.41 19.95 15.45
CA LEU A 385 11.96 21.12 14.76
C LEU A 385 11.77 20.93 13.27
N GLN A 386 11.06 21.85 12.62
CA GLN A 386 10.92 21.93 11.18
C GLN A 386 11.73 23.12 10.65
N ILE A 387 12.48 22.90 9.56
CA ILE A 387 13.23 23.94 8.85
C ILE A 387 12.66 24.08 7.44
N LYS A 388 12.21 25.28 7.08
CA LYS A 388 11.70 25.64 5.75
C LYS A 388 12.59 26.71 5.12
N LEU A 389 13.26 26.38 4.02
CA LEU A 389 14.22 27.27 3.35
C LEU A 389 13.50 28.36 2.54
N ILE A 390 13.58 29.62 2.98
CA ILE A 390 12.96 30.78 2.31
C ILE A 390 13.88 31.39 1.26
N SER A 391 15.16 31.55 1.60
CA SER A 391 16.20 32.04 0.71
C SER A 391 17.42 31.13 0.82
N PRO A 392 17.99 30.64 -0.27
CA PRO A 392 17.61 30.85 -1.67
C PRO A 392 16.20 30.34 -2.01
N ALA A 393 15.40 31.16 -2.69
CA ALA A 393 14.02 30.84 -3.01
C ALA A 393 13.95 29.57 -3.88
N ARG A 394 13.03 28.67 -3.55
CA ARG A 394 12.85 27.38 -4.27
C ARG A 394 14.09 26.49 -4.26
N GLY A 395 15.04 26.74 -3.34
CA GLY A 395 16.34 26.08 -3.29
C GLY A 395 17.23 26.38 -4.50
N GLN A 396 17.06 27.50 -5.19
CA GLN A 396 17.86 27.84 -6.39
C GLN A 396 19.05 28.72 -6.03
N ILE A 397 20.27 28.23 -6.26
CA ILE A 397 21.52 28.98 -5.99
C ILE A 397 22.25 29.31 -7.29
N GLU A 398 22.86 30.49 -7.33
CA GLU A 398 23.74 30.91 -8.42
C GLU A 398 25.21 30.72 -8.03
N THR A 399 26.10 30.71 -9.02
CA THR A 399 27.55 30.70 -8.77
C THR A 399 28.05 31.98 -8.09
N THR A 400 27.29 33.07 -8.19
CA THR A 400 27.55 34.37 -7.54
C THR A 400 26.83 34.52 -6.20
N TRP A 401 26.10 33.49 -5.74
CA TRP A 401 25.35 33.54 -4.49
C TRP A 401 26.28 33.84 -3.31
N ASN A 402 25.90 34.82 -2.48
CA ASN A 402 26.70 35.27 -1.35
C ASN A 402 26.73 34.31 -0.15
N GLY A 403 26.06 33.16 -0.27
CA GLY A 403 26.00 32.14 0.77
C GLY A 403 24.98 32.39 1.86
N VAL A 404 24.28 33.53 1.89
CA VAL A 404 23.33 33.83 2.97
C VAL A 404 22.07 33.00 2.81
N ILE A 405 21.70 32.31 3.88
CA ILE A 405 20.50 31.47 3.97
C ILE A 405 19.49 32.12 4.90
N ILE A 406 18.22 32.09 4.51
CA ILE A 406 17.09 32.50 5.34
C ILE A 406 16.14 31.31 5.43
N ALA A 407 15.82 30.87 6.63
CA ALA A 407 14.86 29.79 6.85
C ALA A 407 13.84 30.16 7.93
N ASP A 408 12.62 29.69 7.76
CA ASP A 408 11.64 29.70 8.84
C ASP A 408 11.83 28.43 9.68
N LEU A 409 12.00 28.60 10.99
CA LEU A 409 12.06 27.50 11.96
C LEU A 409 10.75 27.45 12.73
N THR A 410 10.19 26.25 12.83
CA THR A 410 9.02 25.95 13.66
C THR A 410 9.41 24.92 14.70
N PHE A 411 9.01 25.18 15.94
CA PHE A 411 9.30 24.34 17.10
C PHE A 411 7.97 23.88 17.68
N ASP A 412 7.81 22.59 17.90
CA ASP A 412 6.63 22.03 18.56
C ASP A 412 7.06 21.22 19.79
N GLY A 413 6.19 21.25 20.82
CA GLY A 413 6.47 20.76 22.16
C GLY A 413 6.32 21.87 23.21
N PRO A 414 6.35 21.57 24.51
CA PRO A 414 6.38 22.59 25.55
C PRO A 414 7.70 23.35 25.51
N GLN A 415 7.63 24.65 25.81
CA GLN A 415 8.79 25.57 25.81
C GLN A 415 9.54 25.68 24.46
N ALA A 416 8.81 25.52 23.35
CA ALA A 416 9.22 25.62 21.95
C ALA A 416 10.02 26.87 21.53
N THR A 417 11.28 26.95 21.94
CA THR A 417 12.24 28.02 21.62
C THR A 417 13.53 27.43 21.05
N PHE A 418 14.30 28.26 20.34
CA PHE A 418 15.57 27.87 19.72
C PHE A 418 16.62 27.44 20.74
N ASP A 419 16.62 28.00 21.95
CA ASP A 419 17.63 27.74 22.98
C ASP A 419 17.58 26.30 23.53
N GLU A 420 16.49 25.59 23.28
CA GLU A 420 16.38 24.17 23.63
C GLU A 420 16.99 23.24 22.58
N TRP A 421 17.53 23.78 21.50
CA TRP A 421 18.06 23.04 20.37
C TRP A 421 19.49 23.45 20.06
N ASN A 422 20.35 22.48 19.80
CA ASN A 422 21.62 22.74 19.15
C ASN A 422 21.46 22.43 17.66
N VAL A 423 21.52 23.48 16.85
CA VAL A 423 21.37 23.40 15.39
C VAL A 423 22.71 23.74 14.75
N SER A 424 23.35 22.74 14.15
CA SER A 424 24.58 22.90 13.36
C SER A 424 24.24 22.73 11.89
N VAL A 425 24.54 23.76 11.09
CA VAL A 425 24.18 23.81 9.67
C VAL A 425 25.46 23.81 8.84
N GLU A 426 25.46 23.01 7.78
CA GLU A 426 26.59 22.87 6.87
C GLU A 426 26.09 22.69 5.43
N LEU A 427 26.79 23.28 4.48
CA LEU A 427 26.57 23.06 3.05
C LEU A 427 27.53 21.98 2.57
N VAL A 428 27.01 20.91 1.96
CA VAL A 428 27.78 19.72 1.62
C VAL A 428 27.67 19.39 0.13
N ARG A 429 28.82 19.14 -0.51
CA ARG A 429 28.91 18.56 -1.86
C ARG A 429 30.25 17.86 -2.08
N GLY A 430 30.22 16.60 -2.49
CA GLY A 430 31.43 15.91 -2.99
C GLY A 430 32.61 15.89 -2.00
N GLY A 431 32.34 15.84 -0.69
CA GLY A 431 33.35 15.89 0.36
C GLY A 431 33.78 17.31 0.79
N HIS A 432 33.32 18.36 0.10
CA HIS A 432 33.47 19.74 0.55
C HIS A 432 32.33 20.10 1.51
N THR A 433 32.70 20.73 2.62
CA THR A 433 31.77 21.17 3.66
C THR A 433 32.02 22.63 4.01
N VAL A 434 30.98 23.45 3.97
CA VAL A 434 31.03 24.86 4.42
C VAL A 434 30.13 25.00 5.65
N PRO A 435 30.69 25.23 6.85
CA PRO A 435 29.89 25.40 8.06
C PRO A 435 29.22 26.78 8.12
N TYR A 436 28.08 26.84 8.80
CA TYR A 436 27.28 28.05 8.97
C TYR A 436 27.11 28.42 10.45
N ASP A 437 27.05 29.72 10.72
CA ASP A 437 26.66 30.29 12.00
C ASP A 437 25.22 30.81 11.92
N VAL A 438 24.45 30.57 12.98
CA VAL A 438 23.05 30.97 13.08
C VAL A 438 22.94 32.32 13.78
N ALA A 439 22.26 33.27 13.16
CA ALA A 439 21.87 34.53 13.78
C ALA A 439 20.38 34.45 14.17
N PRO A 440 20.05 34.05 15.42
CA PRO A 440 18.67 33.92 15.86
C PRO A 440 18.00 35.30 16.01
N PRO A 441 16.69 35.43 15.71
CA PRO A 441 15.92 36.64 15.99
C PRO A 441 15.82 36.88 17.50
N ALA A 442 15.56 38.12 17.91
CA ALA A 442 15.48 38.50 19.33
C ALA A 442 14.44 37.70 20.12
N SER A 443 13.34 37.28 19.48
CA SER A 443 12.29 36.47 20.12
C SER A 443 12.73 35.05 20.45
N ARG A 444 13.75 34.53 19.75
CA ARG A 444 14.24 33.14 19.82
C ARG A 444 13.16 32.05 19.67
N GLY A 445 11.94 32.42 19.31
CA GLY A 445 10.81 31.52 19.06
C GLY A 445 10.70 31.12 17.60
N ALA A 446 9.57 30.51 17.23
CA ALA A 446 9.26 30.21 15.84
C ALA A 446 9.28 31.48 14.99
N GLY A 447 9.87 31.40 13.80
CA GLY A 447 10.03 32.56 12.93
C GLY A 447 11.22 32.44 11.98
N ARG A 448 11.68 33.59 11.48
CA ARG A 448 12.72 33.67 10.46
C ARG A 448 14.11 33.77 11.08
N TYR A 449 15.01 32.90 10.63
CA TYR A 449 16.41 32.82 11.05
C TYR A 449 17.32 33.06 9.84
N THR A 450 18.43 33.75 10.08
CA THR A 450 19.46 34.00 9.07
C THR A 450 20.69 33.18 9.41
N PHE A 451 21.27 32.53 8.40
CA PHE A 451 22.49 31.73 8.54
C PHE A 451 23.55 32.32 7.62
N HIS A 452 24.74 32.51 8.18
CA HIS A 452 25.89 33.03 7.46
C HIS A 452 26.97 31.95 7.37
N PRO A 453 27.68 31.84 6.24
CA PRO A 453 28.86 31.00 6.17
C PRO A 453 29.85 31.42 7.27
N ARG A 454 30.37 30.46 8.04
CA ARG A 454 31.29 30.75 9.15
C ARG A 454 32.53 31.47 8.64
N GLY A 455 32.88 32.57 9.30
CA GLY A 455 33.98 33.45 8.88
C GLY A 455 33.60 34.50 7.83
N ALA A 456 32.36 34.53 7.33
CA ALA A 456 31.85 35.67 6.57
C ALA A 456 31.53 36.82 7.54
N ALA A 457 32.30 37.91 7.52
CA ALA A 457 31.80 39.16 8.09
C ALA A 457 30.66 39.69 7.21
N ALA A 458 29.67 40.37 7.80
CA ALA A 458 28.51 40.90 7.07
C ALA A 458 28.84 41.82 5.87
N THR A 459 30.10 42.28 5.78
CA THR A 459 30.63 43.17 4.74
C THR A 459 31.83 42.60 3.98
N SER A 460 32.24 41.35 4.24
CA SER A 460 33.42 40.72 3.60
C SER A 460 33.08 39.95 2.32
N PRO A 461 34.06 39.73 1.43
CA PRO A 461 33.88 38.85 0.27
C PRO A 461 33.50 37.42 0.70
N ILE A 462 32.81 36.71 -0.20
CA ILE A 462 32.36 35.32 -0.03
C ILE A 462 33.53 34.48 0.53
N PRO A 463 33.35 33.71 1.62
CA PRO A 463 34.44 32.89 2.15
C PRO A 463 35.01 31.96 1.08
N GLN A 464 36.34 31.81 1.06
CA GLN A 464 37.04 31.07 0.01
C GLN A 464 36.47 29.64 -0.16
N ALA A 465 36.18 28.95 0.95
CA ALA A 465 35.61 27.61 0.91
C ALA A 465 34.24 27.55 0.20
N LEU A 466 33.41 28.58 0.35
CA LEU A 466 32.14 28.68 -0.36
C LEU A 466 32.37 29.04 -1.83
N PHE A 467 33.26 29.98 -2.12
CA PHE A 467 33.61 30.33 -3.50
C PHE A 467 34.13 29.10 -4.26
N ASP A 468 35.04 28.34 -3.66
CA ASP A 468 35.59 27.11 -4.23
C ASP A 468 34.45 26.11 -4.52
N LEU A 469 33.54 25.88 -3.57
CA LEU A 469 32.39 25.01 -3.76
C LEU A 469 31.49 25.50 -4.91
N LEU A 470 31.13 26.79 -4.94
CA LEU A 470 30.24 27.35 -5.95
C LEU A 470 30.86 27.40 -7.34
N SER A 471 32.16 27.63 -7.44
CA SER A 471 32.88 27.68 -8.72
C SER A 471 32.91 26.33 -9.46
N THR A 472 32.71 25.23 -8.73
CA THR A 472 32.62 23.87 -9.29
C THR A 472 31.21 23.48 -9.71
N LEU A 473 30.19 24.33 -9.49
CA LEU A 473 28.80 24.02 -9.82
C LEU A 473 28.49 24.31 -11.28
N ALA A 474 28.09 23.29 -12.02
CA ALA A 474 27.39 23.43 -13.28
C ALA A 474 25.88 23.65 -13.04
N PRO A 475 25.18 24.36 -13.95
CA PRO A 475 23.73 24.48 -13.88
C PRO A 475 23.05 23.11 -13.83
N GLY A 476 22.15 22.94 -12.87
CA GLY A 476 21.48 21.66 -12.61
C GLY A 476 22.12 20.82 -11.51
N ASP A 477 23.35 21.12 -11.09
CA ASP A 477 24.00 20.40 -9.98
C ASP A 477 23.25 20.56 -8.67
N LEU A 478 23.29 19.51 -7.84
CA LEU A 478 22.68 19.52 -6.51
C LEU A 478 23.73 19.82 -5.44
N VAL A 479 23.34 20.66 -4.49
CA VAL A 479 24.05 20.93 -3.24
C VAL A 479 23.08 20.69 -2.10
N GLU A 480 23.53 20.08 -1.02
CA GLU A 480 22.69 19.76 0.11
C GLU A 480 23.01 20.66 1.30
N LEU A 481 22.03 21.41 1.78
CA LEU A 481 22.12 22.06 3.08
C LEU A 481 21.72 21.04 4.14
N THR A 482 22.71 20.61 4.92
CA THR A 482 22.53 19.64 5.98
C THR A 482 22.42 20.34 7.33
N SER A 483 21.46 19.94 8.16
CA SER A 483 21.35 20.41 9.54
C SER A 483 21.42 19.24 10.51
N ARG A 484 22.38 19.27 11.43
CA ARG A 484 22.46 18.36 12.57
C ARG A 484 21.73 19.02 13.74
N VAL A 485 20.68 18.35 14.22
CA VAL A 485 19.79 18.87 15.25
C VAL A 485 19.86 17.98 16.48
N THR A 486 20.16 18.55 17.65
CA THR A 486 20.05 17.87 18.96
C THR A 486 19.19 18.68 19.91
N ARG A 487 18.67 18.05 20.97
CA ARG A 487 18.13 18.78 22.11
C ARG A 487 19.27 19.29 23.01
N ALA A 488 19.04 20.40 23.69
CA ALA A 488 19.96 20.97 24.68
C ALA A 488 19.95 20.19 26.01
N ALA A 489 18.86 19.48 26.31
CA ALA A 489 18.71 18.63 27.48
C ALA A 489 17.91 17.36 27.14
N GLY A 490 18.18 16.27 27.86
CA GLY A 490 17.36 15.04 27.81
C GLY A 490 17.62 14.10 26.63
N ALA A 491 18.52 14.45 25.74
CA ALA A 491 18.85 13.65 24.56
C ALA A 491 20.35 13.70 24.23
N ASP A 492 21.19 13.56 25.25
CA ASP A 492 22.62 13.76 25.11
C ASP A 492 23.23 12.80 24.09
N GLY A 493 23.95 13.35 23.12
CA GLY A 493 24.57 12.62 22.02
C GLY A 493 23.59 12.09 20.96
N PHE A 494 22.28 12.23 21.16
CA PHE A 494 21.26 11.92 20.17
C PHE A 494 21.00 13.11 19.25
N PHE A 495 20.93 12.83 17.95
CA PHE A 495 20.73 13.84 16.93
C PHE A 495 19.96 13.27 15.75
N GLN A 496 19.33 14.16 15.00
CA GLN A 496 18.78 13.86 13.69
C GLN A 496 19.41 14.77 12.63
N ARG A 497 19.42 14.30 11.39
CA ARG A 497 20.00 15.01 10.26
C ARG A 497 18.89 15.40 9.28
N LEU A 498 18.77 16.70 9.06
CA LEU A 498 17.85 17.28 8.08
C LEU A 498 18.61 17.61 6.80
N SER A 499 17.92 17.44 5.68
CA SER A 499 18.48 17.47 4.33
C SER A 499 17.62 18.37 3.44
N LEU A 500 18.15 19.54 3.11
CA LEU A 500 17.47 20.57 2.32
C LEU A 500 18.17 20.70 0.96
N PRO A 501 17.68 20.01 -0.09
CA PRO A 501 18.32 20.02 -1.40
C PRO A 501 18.18 21.37 -2.09
N MET A 502 19.28 21.87 -2.63
CA MET A 502 19.37 23.08 -3.44
C MET A 502 19.98 22.74 -4.81
N ARG A 503 19.63 23.53 -5.82
CA ARG A 503 20.07 23.32 -7.20
C ARG A 503 20.76 24.56 -7.73
N ALA A 504 21.92 24.35 -8.35
CA ALA A 504 22.63 25.38 -9.08
C ALA A 504 21.83 25.80 -10.33
N VAL A 505 21.69 27.10 -10.55
CA VAL A 505 20.97 27.66 -11.70
C VAL A 505 21.80 28.74 -12.39
N ASP A 506 21.63 28.86 -13.70
CA ASP A 506 22.18 29.97 -14.49
C ASP A 506 21.07 30.97 -14.80
N LEU A 507 21.07 32.14 -14.16
CA LEU A 507 20.07 33.20 -14.39
C LEU A 507 20.29 33.94 -15.72
N GLY A 508 21.49 33.85 -16.31
CA GLY A 508 21.80 34.44 -17.61
C GLY A 508 21.25 33.65 -18.80
N ALA A 509 20.84 32.39 -18.59
CA ALA A 509 20.31 31.52 -19.63
C ALA A 509 18.92 32.02 -20.13
N PRO A 510 18.76 32.35 -21.43
CA PRO A 510 17.59 33.03 -21.97
C PRO A 510 16.33 32.15 -22.14
N SER A 511 16.33 30.89 -21.70
CA SER A 511 15.16 30.01 -21.82
C SER A 511 15.02 29.06 -20.62
N ARG A 512 14.38 29.54 -19.55
CA ARG A 512 13.93 28.68 -18.46
C ARG A 512 12.51 28.20 -18.75
N LEU A 513 12.30 26.88 -18.72
CA LEU A 513 10.95 26.34 -18.65
C LEU A 513 10.28 26.89 -17.38
N PRO A 514 9.02 27.35 -17.43
CA PRO A 514 8.33 27.94 -16.28
C PRO A 514 7.87 26.85 -15.31
N LEU A 515 8.84 26.18 -14.68
CA LEU A 515 8.64 25.07 -13.76
C LEU A 515 9.00 25.50 -12.33
N GLU A 516 8.13 25.15 -11.39
CA GLU A 516 8.31 25.33 -9.96
C GLU A 516 8.61 23.96 -9.33
N PRO A 517 9.69 23.86 -8.52
CA PRO A 517 9.96 22.63 -7.80
C PRO A 517 8.97 22.48 -6.64
N PHE A 518 8.65 21.23 -6.32
CA PHE A 518 7.94 20.83 -5.13
C PHE A 518 8.78 19.81 -4.36
N PHE A 519 8.89 19.98 -3.06
CA PHE A 519 9.54 19.08 -2.12
C PHE A 519 8.44 18.42 -1.30
N VAL A 520 8.38 17.10 -1.37
CA VAL A 520 7.33 16.28 -0.77
C VAL A 520 7.96 15.38 0.30
N LEU A 521 7.56 15.61 1.54
CA LEU A 521 7.99 14.88 2.72
C LEU A 521 6.84 14.01 3.23
N PHE A 522 7.08 12.71 3.43
CA PHE A 522 6.09 11.81 4.02
C PHE A 522 6.74 10.63 4.74
N GLU A 523 5.95 9.90 5.51
CA GLU A 523 6.32 8.64 6.16
C GLU A 523 5.29 7.55 5.89
N ASP A 524 5.67 6.30 6.14
CA ASP A 524 4.76 5.17 6.10
C ASP A 524 4.70 4.51 7.50
N PRO A 525 3.58 4.61 8.23
CA PRO A 525 3.47 4.09 9.59
C PRO A 525 3.58 2.56 9.64
N GLU A 526 3.15 1.84 8.60
CA GLU A 526 3.32 0.38 8.56
C GLU A 526 4.79 0.00 8.35
N TYR A 527 5.51 0.76 7.54
CA TYR A 527 6.94 0.55 7.38
C TYR A 527 7.72 0.93 8.65
N ASN A 528 7.39 2.04 9.32
CA ASN A 528 7.98 2.43 10.61
C ASN A 528 7.82 1.31 11.66
N ARG A 529 6.66 0.65 11.72
CA ARG A 529 6.44 -0.50 12.61
C ARG A 529 7.34 -1.69 12.29
N LEU A 530 7.62 -1.94 11.01
CA LEU A 530 8.56 -3.00 10.58
C LEU A 530 10.03 -2.66 10.89
N LEU A 531 10.35 -1.39 11.13
CA LEU A 531 11.71 -0.94 11.48
C LEU A 531 12.00 -1.00 12.98
N SER A 532 10.97 -1.19 13.81
CA SER A 532 11.16 -1.46 15.23
C SER A 532 11.83 -2.82 15.40
N SER A 533 12.95 -2.84 16.13
CA SER A 533 13.72 -4.06 16.36
C SER A 533 14.22 -4.12 17.80
N PRO A 534 14.49 -5.32 18.35
CA PRO A 534 15.18 -5.40 19.62
C PRO A 534 16.57 -4.76 19.54
N SER A 535 17.01 -4.13 20.64
CA SER A 535 18.40 -3.74 20.82
C SER A 535 19.26 -4.99 21.07
N ASN A 536 20.55 -4.91 20.74
CA ASN A 536 21.52 -5.93 21.13
C ASN A 536 22.26 -5.44 22.36
N ASN A 537 22.18 -6.18 23.46
CA ASN A 537 22.74 -5.70 24.73
C ASN A 537 23.41 -6.83 25.52
N SER A 538 24.27 -6.43 26.43
CA SER A 538 24.87 -7.30 27.43
C SER A 538 24.99 -6.53 28.73
N SER A 539 24.75 -7.21 29.84
CA SER A 539 24.84 -6.63 31.17
C SER A 539 25.90 -7.33 32.01
N GLY A 540 26.52 -6.59 32.92
CA GLY A 540 27.50 -7.09 33.87
C GLY A 540 27.33 -6.43 35.23
N LEU A 541 27.70 -7.14 36.30
CA LEU A 541 27.68 -6.61 37.65
C LEU A 541 28.99 -5.88 37.95
N VAL A 542 28.91 -4.63 38.38
CA VAL A 542 30.05 -3.80 38.76
C VAL A 542 30.02 -3.55 40.26
N LYS A 543 31.15 -3.79 40.92
CA LYS A 543 31.29 -3.59 42.35
C LYS A 543 31.60 -2.13 42.67
N THR A 544 30.68 -1.49 43.37
CA THR A 544 30.74 -0.08 43.75
C THR A 544 30.74 0.11 45.26
N VAL A 545 31.15 1.28 45.72
CA VAL A 545 30.99 1.70 47.12
C VAL A 545 29.79 2.66 47.22
N ALA A 546 28.85 2.37 48.11
CA ALA A 546 27.71 3.23 48.42
C ALA A 546 27.55 3.32 49.95
N GLY A 547 27.62 4.53 50.52
CA GLY A 547 27.51 4.70 51.97
C GLY A 547 28.57 3.94 52.79
N GLY A 548 29.75 3.70 52.21
CA GLY A 548 30.83 2.92 52.84
C GLY A 548 30.68 1.40 52.74
N GLN A 549 29.60 0.89 52.11
CA GLN A 549 29.38 -0.53 51.88
C GLN A 549 29.60 -0.92 50.41
N LEU A 550 30.08 -2.14 50.19
CA LEU A 550 30.25 -2.73 48.86
C LEU A 550 28.88 -3.16 48.32
N THR A 551 28.51 -2.66 47.15
CA THR A 551 27.24 -2.97 46.48
C THR A 551 27.50 -3.39 45.03
N MET A 552 26.89 -4.47 44.57
CA MET A 552 26.87 -4.85 43.16
C MET A 552 25.80 -4.06 42.43
N ARG A 553 26.14 -3.47 41.29
CA ARG A 553 25.23 -2.70 40.44
C ARG A 553 25.23 -3.27 39.03
N LEU A 554 24.07 -3.39 38.42
CA LEU A 554 23.99 -3.80 37.03
C LEU A 554 24.38 -2.64 36.10
N VAL A 555 25.24 -2.92 35.14
CA VAL A 555 25.55 -2.02 34.03
C VAL A 555 25.23 -2.74 32.73
N THR A 556 24.59 -2.05 31.79
CA THR A 556 24.20 -2.60 30.50
C THR A 556 24.85 -1.80 29.39
N LEU A 557 25.57 -2.47 28.48
CA LEU A 557 25.99 -1.93 27.19
C LEU A 557 24.97 -2.35 26.14
N ALA A 558 24.46 -1.40 25.37
CA ALA A 558 23.50 -1.64 24.31
C ALA A 558 23.96 -1.05 22.96
N ALA A 559 23.69 -1.78 21.90
CA ALA A 559 23.80 -1.38 20.51
C ALA A 559 22.41 -1.42 19.86
N ASP A 560 22.17 -0.61 18.83
CA ASP A 560 20.84 -0.45 18.25
C ASP A 560 20.31 -1.69 17.50
N ARG A 561 21.18 -2.63 17.14
CA ARG A 561 20.83 -3.89 16.45
C ARG A 561 21.93 -4.95 16.64
N ALA A 562 21.60 -6.19 16.31
CA ALA A 562 22.52 -7.32 16.42
C ALA A 562 23.40 -7.51 15.17
N GLU A 563 22.95 -7.02 14.01
CA GLU A 563 23.63 -7.19 12.72
C GLU A 563 23.74 -5.85 11.99
N TYR A 564 24.82 -5.66 11.24
CA TYR A 564 25.08 -4.45 10.47
C TYR A 564 25.62 -4.77 9.08
N ASP A 565 25.25 -3.97 8.09
CA ASP A 565 25.98 -3.93 6.82
C ASP A 565 27.14 -2.90 6.89
N PRO A 566 28.20 -3.03 6.08
CA PRO A 566 29.37 -2.15 6.14
C PRO A 566 29.08 -0.64 5.94
N SER A 567 27.93 -0.28 5.37
CA SER A 567 27.53 1.11 5.16
C SER A 567 26.72 1.70 6.32
N ALA A 568 26.33 0.86 7.29
CA ALA A 568 25.48 1.24 8.40
C ALA A 568 26.15 2.19 9.40
N GLN A 569 25.31 2.81 10.23
CA GLN A 569 25.72 3.50 11.43
C GLN A 569 25.47 2.61 12.64
N LEU A 570 26.44 2.60 13.55
CA LEU A 570 26.35 1.94 14.85
C LEU A 570 26.01 2.99 15.90
N ALA A 571 24.89 2.77 16.60
CA ALA A 571 24.52 3.57 17.76
C ALA A 571 24.69 2.73 19.03
N VAL A 572 25.45 3.26 19.99
CA VAL A 572 25.79 2.60 21.24
C VAL A 572 25.54 3.51 22.43
N ARG A 573 25.13 2.90 23.54
CA ARG A 573 24.88 3.56 24.82
C ARG A 573 25.17 2.56 25.92
N TYR A 574 25.56 3.05 27.09
CA TYR A 574 25.55 2.24 28.30
C TYR A 574 24.81 2.96 29.41
N ASP A 575 24.20 2.17 30.28
CA ASP A 575 23.36 2.63 31.38
C ASP A 575 23.68 1.84 32.64
N TRP A 576 23.70 2.53 33.76
CA TRP A 576 23.64 1.92 35.09
C TRP A 576 22.19 1.61 35.44
N GLU A 577 21.97 0.67 36.36
CA GLU A 577 20.65 0.41 36.95
C GLU A 577 20.10 1.61 37.72
N ASP A 578 20.97 2.49 38.21
CA ASP A 578 20.65 3.76 38.87
C ASP A 578 21.12 4.97 38.04
N ASP A 579 20.80 6.19 38.49
CA ASP A 579 21.13 7.46 37.78
C ASP A 579 22.62 7.87 37.89
N ARG A 580 23.52 6.91 38.10
CA ARG A 580 24.96 7.19 38.23
C ARG A 580 25.60 7.45 36.88
N SER A 581 26.56 8.37 36.87
CA SER A 581 27.42 8.62 35.72
C SER A 581 28.88 8.45 36.11
N HIS A 582 29.49 7.38 35.61
CA HIS A 582 30.93 7.14 35.71
C HIS A 582 31.48 6.95 34.31
N PRO A 583 32.56 7.64 33.92
CA PRO A 583 33.12 7.51 32.57
C PRO A 583 33.59 6.07 32.32
N ALA A 584 33.40 5.62 31.09
CA ALA A 584 33.81 4.32 30.61
C ALA A 584 34.55 4.45 29.28
N GLU A 585 35.27 3.41 28.87
CA GLU A 585 35.98 3.35 27.59
C GLU A 585 35.36 2.28 26.71
N LEU A 586 35.06 2.62 25.45
CA LEU A 586 34.64 1.67 24.43
C LEU A 586 35.82 1.35 23.51
N SER A 587 36.09 0.07 23.34
CA SER A 587 36.98 -0.45 22.30
C SER A 587 36.21 -1.40 21.39
N ILE A 588 36.65 -1.51 20.14
CA ILE A 588 35.98 -2.31 19.10
C ILE A 588 37.04 -3.25 18.52
N ASP A 589 36.79 -4.56 18.61
CA ASP A 589 37.60 -5.57 17.92
C ASP A 589 36.79 -6.20 16.79
N LEU A 590 37.44 -6.53 15.69
CA LEU A 590 36.87 -7.31 14.59
C LEU A 590 37.34 -8.75 14.72
N VAL A 591 36.40 -9.70 14.75
CA VAL A 591 36.66 -11.13 14.73
C VAL A 591 36.25 -11.65 13.36
N ASP A 592 37.22 -12.16 12.61
CA ASP A 592 36.96 -12.76 11.31
C ASP A 592 36.41 -14.19 11.42
N LEU A 593 36.06 -14.78 10.28
CA LEU A 593 35.57 -16.17 10.18
C LEU A 593 36.57 -17.22 10.69
N ALA A 594 37.87 -16.89 10.78
CA ALA A 594 38.88 -17.77 11.37
C ALA A 594 38.95 -17.65 12.89
N GLY A 595 38.15 -16.75 13.49
CA GLY A 595 38.12 -16.48 14.93
C GLY A 595 39.25 -15.56 15.39
N LEU A 596 39.99 -14.94 14.47
CA LEU A 596 41.09 -14.05 14.82
C LEU A 596 40.55 -12.66 15.17
N ALA A 597 40.73 -12.25 16.43
CA ALA A 597 40.36 -10.91 16.88
C ALA A 597 41.48 -9.90 16.56
N ARG A 598 41.14 -8.82 15.86
CA ARG A 598 42.03 -7.68 15.61
C ARG A 598 41.39 -6.37 16.10
N PRO A 599 42.14 -5.53 16.84
CA PRO A 599 41.60 -4.28 17.37
C PRO A 599 41.43 -3.24 16.26
N LEU A 600 40.31 -2.54 16.28
CA LEU A 600 40.04 -1.41 15.39
C LEU A 600 40.24 -0.09 16.12
N THR A 601 40.54 0.96 15.36
CA THR A 601 40.50 2.34 15.85
C THR A 601 39.31 3.08 15.25
N LEU A 602 38.79 4.02 16.03
CA LEU A 602 37.67 4.88 15.64
C LEU A 602 38.02 6.32 16.03
N LEU A 603 37.92 7.25 15.07
CA LEU A 603 38.35 8.64 15.24
C LEU A 603 39.83 8.77 15.66
N GLY A 604 40.69 7.85 15.19
CA GLY A 604 42.13 7.84 15.53
C GLY A 604 42.44 7.34 16.94
N ALA A 605 41.44 6.88 17.70
CA ALA A 605 41.62 6.35 19.04
C ALA A 605 41.22 4.86 19.10
N ARG A 606 41.96 4.09 19.91
CA ARG A 606 41.63 2.69 20.21
C ARG A 606 40.52 2.55 21.25
N ALA A 607 40.47 3.49 22.19
CA ALA A 607 39.51 3.55 23.27
C ALA A 607 38.81 4.91 23.22
N ILE A 608 37.48 4.90 23.18
CA ILE A 608 36.66 6.11 23.12
C ILE A 608 35.95 6.28 24.45
N ALA A 609 36.09 7.47 25.03
CA ALA A 609 35.36 7.82 26.24
C ALA A 609 33.85 7.84 25.98
N LEU A 610 33.12 7.04 26.75
CA LEU A 610 31.67 7.04 26.83
C LEU A 610 31.22 7.61 28.17
N GLN A 611 30.23 8.50 28.11
CA GLN A 611 29.50 8.98 29.30
C GLN A 611 28.20 8.17 29.43
N ALA A 612 27.82 7.85 30.67
CA ALA A 612 26.61 7.08 30.93
C ALA A 612 25.40 7.84 30.40
N HIS A 613 24.38 7.11 29.97
CA HIS A 613 23.11 7.67 29.44
C HIS A 613 23.26 8.52 28.16
N THR A 614 24.47 8.66 27.62
CA THR A 614 24.75 9.42 26.40
C THR A 614 24.84 8.49 25.20
N LEU A 615 24.09 8.79 24.14
CA LEU A 615 24.17 8.03 22.89
C LEU A 615 25.44 8.42 22.11
N LYS A 616 26.18 7.44 21.60
CA LYS A 616 27.22 7.68 20.59
C LYS A 616 26.84 6.99 19.30
N VAL A 617 26.92 7.72 18.19
CA VAL A 617 26.62 7.21 16.85
C VAL A 617 27.82 7.46 15.95
N PHE A 618 28.26 6.45 15.22
CA PHE A 618 29.35 6.55 14.27
C PHE A 618 29.12 5.62 13.07
N PRO A 619 29.56 6.02 11.86
CA PRO A 619 29.49 5.15 10.68
C PRO A 619 30.54 4.04 10.77
N LEU A 620 30.19 2.82 10.36
CA LEU A 620 31.15 1.71 10.35
C LEU A 620 32.32 1.96 9.39
N ALA A 621 32.10 2.75 8.34
CA ALA A 621 33.15 3.21 7.42
C ALA A 621 34.22 4.10 8.08
N ALA A 622 33.98 4.62 9.29
CA ALA A 622 34.99 5.36 10.06
C ALA A 622 35.94 4.45 10.85
N LEU A 623 35.67 3.14 10.92
CA LEU A 623 36.58 2.19 11.53
C LEU A 623 37.86 2.05 10.70
N ARG A 624 38.98 1.89 11.38
CA ARG A 624 40.30 1.75 10.79
C ARG A 624 41.04 0.55 11.39
N ASP A 625 41.75 -0.16 10.53
CA ASP A 625 42.71 -1.20 10.88
C ASP A 625 44.11 -0.63 10.61
N GLY A 626 44.77 -0.17 11.68
CA GLY A 626 45.89 0.76 11.57
C GLY A 626 45.46 2.07 10.89
N GLU A 627 46.13 2.44 9.80
CA GLU A 627 45.82 3.64 8.99
C GLU A 627 44.78 3.37 7.89
N ALA A 628 44.53 2.11 7.56
CA ALA A 628 43.63 1.73 6.47
C ALA A 628 42.17 1.65 6.94
N PRO A 629 41.19 1.92 6.06
CA PRO A 629 39.78 1.58 6.32
C PRO A 629 39.62 0.12 6.68
N ALA A 630 38.89 -0.17 7.77
CA ALA A 630 38.60 -1.53 8.17
C ALA A 630 37.79 -2.23 7.07
N GLN A 631 38.25 -3.41 6.64
CA GLN A 631 37.51 -4.26 5.71
C GLN A 631 36.57 -5.14 6.52
N LEU A 632 35.26 -4.92 6.34
CA LEU A 632 34.18 -5.65 7.01
C LEU A 632 33.56 -6.61 5.99
N ALA A 633 33.72 -7.92 6.22
CA ALA A 633 33.20 -8.98 5.36
C ALA A 633 31.96 -9.66 5.95
N ASP A 634 31.18 -10.29 5.08
CA ASP A 634 30.01 -11.09 5.48
C ASP A 634 30.43 -12.21 6.44
N GLY A 635 29.80 -12.28 7.61
CA GLY A 635 30.11 -13.24 8.67
C GLY A 635 31.15 -12.78 9.69
N ASP A 636 31.80 -11.64 9.50
CA ASP A 636 32.65 -11.04 10.54
C ASP A 636 31.80 -10.62 11.76
N THR A 637 32.43 -10.49 12.93
CA THR A 637 31.78 -10.02 14.16
C THR A 637 32.54 -8.85 14.78
N LEU A 638 31.84 -7.74 15.05
CA LEU A 638 32.34 -6.64 15.87
C LEU A 638 32.10 -6.93 17.36
N LEU A 639 33.17 -6.98 18.15
CA LEU A 639 33.10 -7.05 19.60
C LEU A 639 33.21 -5.65 20.19
N LEU A 640 32.09 -5.13 20.69
CA LEU A 640 32.00 -3.86 21.40
C LEU A 640 32.32 -4.10 22.88
N LYS A 641 33.49 -3.66 23.33
CA LYS A 641 33.98 -3.89 24.68
C LYS A 641 33.94 -2.60 25.49
N LEU A 642 33.02 -2.54 26.46
CA LEU A 642 32.95 -1.48 27.46
C LEU A 642 33.89 -1.84 28.62
N ARG A 643 34.81 -0.95 28.95
CA ARG A 643 35.69 -1.02 30.11
C ARG A 643 35.34 0.08 31.08
N ILE A 644 35.07 -0.29 32.33
CA ILE A 644 34.77 0.64 33.42
C ILE A 644 35.97 0.63 34.37
N PRO A 645 36.80 1.68 34.36
CA PRO A 645 38.02 1.72 35.15
C PRO A 645 37.72 1.86 36.65
N VAL A 646 38.67 1.43 37.47
CA VAL A 646 38.66 1.66 38.93
C VAL A 646 38.63 3.17 39.20
N SER A 647 37.75 3.59 40.11
CA SER A 647 37.60 4.98 40.51
C SER A 647 37.61 5.07 42.03
N ALA A 648 38.59 5.79 42.58
CA ALA A 648 38.83 5.86 44.01
C ALA A 648 37.56 6.30 44.78
N GLY A 649 37.09 5.47 45.70
CA GLY A 649 35.90 5.72 46.51
C GLY A 649 34.56 5.45 45.81
N ALA A 650 34.55 5.01 44.55
CA ALA A 650 33.32 4.76 43.79
C ALA A 650 33.26 3.36 43.15
N ILE A 651 34.28 2.96 42.40
CA ILE A 651 34.36 1.67 41.69
C ILE A 651 35.57 0.91 42.23
N VAL A 652 35.34 -0.33 42.68
CA VAL A 652 36.32 -1.10 43.47
C VAL A 652 37.18 -2.00 42.60
N GLU A 653 36.63 -2.49 41.50
CA GLU A 653 37.32 -3.35 40.54
C GLU A 653 36.94 -2.95 39.12
N GLU A 654 37.87 -3.17 38.20
CA GLU A 654 37.62 -2.96 36.79
C GLU A 654 36.58 -3.97 36.29
N ALA A 655 35.61 -3.48 35.52
CA ALA A 655 34.61 -4.33 34.88
C ALA A 655 34.68 -4.22 33.36
N SER A 656 34.42 -5.35 32.68
CA SER A 656 34.32 -5.42 31.22
C SER A 656 33.00 -6.06 30.81
N ILE A 657 32.31 -5.40 29.87
CA ILE A 657 31.04 -5.86 29.30
C ILE A 657 31.22 -5.90 27.78
N VAL A 658 30.81 -7.00 27.14
CA VAL A 658 31.04 -7.21 25.71
C VAL A 658 29.72 -7.47 25.00
N VAL A 659 29.47 -6.73 23.93
CA VAL A 659 28.35 -6.95 23.00
C VAL A 659 28.92 -7.35 21.65
N ALA A 660 28.44 -8.47 21.10
CA ALA A 660 28.85 -8.97 19.78
C ALA A 660 27.83 -8.56 18.72
N ALA A 661 28.28 -7.92 17.65
CA ALA A 661 27.45 -7.49 16.53
C ALA A 661 27.95 -8.09 15.21
N GLY A 662 27.11 -8.84 14.49
CA GLY A 662 27.47 -9.49 13.23
C GLY A 662 27.55 -8.51 12.06
N ILE A 663 28.42 -8.78 11.10
CA ILE A 663 28.48 -8.10 9.81
C ILE A 663 27.83 -8.97 8.74
N VAL A 664 26.93 -8.36 7.97
CA VAL A 664 26.22 -9.01 6.87
C VAL A 664 26.34 -8.21 5.58
N SER A 665 26.37 -8.91 4.46
CA SER A 665 26.47 -8.32 3.11
C SER A 665 25.20 -7.64 2.64
N ARG A 666 24.04 -7.98 3.21
CA ARG A 666 22.74 -7.42 2.86
C ARG A 666 22.29 -6.37 3.88
N PRO A 667 21.64 -5.28 3.46
CA PRO A 667 21.07 -4.31 4.40
C PRO A 667 20.13 -4.99 5.41
N VAL A 668 20.38 -4.75 6.70
CA VAL A 668 19.59 -5.30 7.81
C VAL A 668 18.24 -4.59 7.94
N THR A 669 18.19 -3.34 7.47
CA THR A 669 16.95 -2.57 7.39
C THR A 669 16.04 -3.21 6.34
N PRO A 670 14.84 -3.71 6.72
CA PRO A 670 13.93 -4.34 5.76
C PRO A 670 13.56 -3.34 4.67
N VAL A 671 13.39 -3.79 3.43
CA VAL A 671 12.89 -2.93 2.36
C VAL A 671 11.37 -2.72 2.47
N PRO A 672 10.83 -1.56 2.07
CA PRO A 672 9.38 -1.36 2.06
C PRO A 672 8.69 -2.40 1.15
N GLN A 673 7.74 -3.16 1.69
CA GLN A 673 6.95 -4.13 0.92
C GLN A 673 5.75 -3.47 0.22
N ALA A 674 5.96 -2.26 -0.31
CA ALA A 674 4.94 -1.48 -0.98
C ALA A 674 5.55 -0.66 -2.12
N ALA A 675 4.73 -0.39 -3.14
CA ALA A 675 4.95 0.72 -4.05
C ALA A 675 4.34 2.01 -3.50
N TYR A 676 4.95 3.13 -3.86
CA TYR A 676 4.43 4.45 -3.59
C TYR A 676 4.24 5.19 -4.92
N ALA A 677 3.11 5.84 -5.05
CA ALA A 677 2.74 6.67 -6.20
C ALA A 677 2.48 8.10 -5.71
N LEU A 678 3.26 9.07 -6.17
CA LEU A 678 3.00 10.49 -5.91
C LEU A 678 1.94 10.96 -6.90
N LEU A 679 0.78 11.28 -6.36
CA LEU A 679 -0.35 11.79 -7.11
C LEU A 679 -0.34 13.32 -7.02
N ARG A 680 -0.45 13.96 -8.18
CA ARG A 680 -0.63 15.40 -8.31
C ARG A 680 -2.04 15.68 -8.83
N ARG A 681 -2.84 16.39 -8.04
CA ARG A 681 -4.08 17.01 -8.50
C ARG A 681 -3.73 18.37 -9.10
N GLN A 682 -4.21 18.66 -10.29
CA GLN A 682 -4.02 19.96 -10.95
C GLN A 682 -5.30 20.43 -11.64
N VAL A 683 -5.49 21.73 -11.75
CA VAL A 683 -6.57 22.31 -12.55
C VAL A 683 -5.99 22.80 -13.88
N VAL A 684 -6.40 22.16 -14.98
CA VAL A 684 -6.00 22.53 -16.34
C VAL A 684 -7.26 22.86 -17.13
N ALA A 685 -7.33 24.06 -17.70
CA ALA A 685 -8.50 24.53 -18.46
C ALA A 685 -9.84 24.31 -17.74
N SER A 686 -9.90 24.64 -16.45
CA SER A 686 -11.08 24.47 -15.57
C SER A 686 -11.48 23.02 -15.26
N GLN A 687 -10.69 22.03 -15.68
CA GLN A 687 -10.89 20.63 -15.31
C GLN A 687 -9.89 20.20 -14.24
N ALA A 688 -10.39 19.62 -13.15
CA ALA A 688 -9.56 18.98 -12.15
C ALA A 688 -9.07 17.62 -12.68
N GLN A 689 -7.76 17.48 -12.84
CA GLN A 689 -7.10 16.25 -13.26
C GLN A 689 -6.24 15.72 -12.11
N VAL A 690 -6.09 14.41 -12.04
CA VAL A 690 -5.16 13.75 -11.11
C VAL A 690 -4.24 12.88 -11.95
N GLU A 691 -2.94 13.06 -11.77
CA GLU A 691 -1.91 12.28 -12.45
C GLU A 691 -0.93 11.69 -11.45
N CYS A 692 -0.30 10.58 -11.82
CA CYS A 692 0.79 9.97 -11.05
C CYS A 692 2.12 10.50 -11.58
N VAL A 693 2.74 11.45 -10.87
CA VAL A 693 3.99 12.09 -11.29
C VAL A 693 5.23 11.28 -10.94
N ARG A 694 5.16 10.46 -9.89
CA ARG A 694 6.21 9.52 -9.52
C ARG A 694 5.63 8.19 -9.09
N PHE A 695 6.34 7.12 -9.44
CA PHE A 695 6.00 5.77 -9.03
C PHE A 695 7.29 5.01 -8.76
N ALA A 696 7.36 4.34 -7.61
CA ALA A 696 8.47 3.45 -7.30
C ALA A 696 7.97 2.25 -6.49
N TRP A 697 8.44 1.06 -6.86
CA TRP A 697 8.23 -0.16 -6.08
C TRP A 697 9.36 -0.32 -5.07
N SER A 698 9.01 -0.52 -3.80
CA SER A 698 9.98 -0.68 -2.70
C SER A 698 11.07 0.40 -2.67
N PRO A 699 10.75 1.70 -2.85
CA PRO A 699 11.77 2.74 -2.84
C PRO A 699 12.46 2.79 -1.47
N PRO A 700 13.79 2.91 -1.41
CA PRO A 700 14.46 3.14 -0.15
C PRO A 700 14.01 4.48 0.45
N PRO A 701 13.86 4.58 1.78
CA PRO A 701 13.66 5.87 2.43
C PRO A 701 14.90 6.76 2.22
N THR A 702 14.71 8.07 2.23
CA THR A 702 15.82 9.04 2.16
C THR A 702 16.72 8.91 3.38
N ARG A 703 16.13 8.68 4.56
CA ARG A 703 16.86 8.32 5.78
C ARG A 703 16.01 7.43 6.69
N VAL A 704 16.70 6.64 7.50
CA VAL A 704 16.14 5.93 8.65
C VAL A 704 16.86 6.41 9.89
N GLU A 705 16.12 6.92 10.86
CA GLU A 705 16.66 7.51 12.08
C GLU A 705 16.00 6.92 13.33
N LEU A 706 16.74 6.88 14.43
CA LEU A 706 16.17 6.56 15.74
C LEU A 706 15.21 7.69 16.15
N VAL A 707 14.13 7.37 16.84
CA VAL A 707 13.17 8.37 17.34
C VAL A 707 13.40 8.73 18.81
N CYS A 708 14.06 7.84 19.55
CA CYS A 708 14.24 7.95 20.99
C CYS A 708 15.59 7.32 21.41
N PRO A 709 16.42 8.03 22.21
CA PRO A 709 17.69 7.47 22.68
C PRO A 709 17.53 6.50 23.87
N GLU A 710 16.42 6.55 24.62
CA GLU A 710 16.14 5.61 25.71
C GLU A 710 15.73 4.22 25.22
N ASP A 711 15.39 4.08 23.95
CA ASP A 711 14.99 2.80 23.36
C ASP A 711 16.08 1.73 23.47
N LEU A 712 17.36 2.12 23.48
CA LEU A 712 18.48 1.21 23.71
C LEU A 712 18.48 0.66 25.15
N ARG A 713 18.02 1.46 26.12
CA ARG A 713 17.88 1.09 27.53
C ARG A 713 16.67 0.18 27.77
N THR A 714 15.55 0.45 27.10
CA THR A 714 14.32 -0.35 27.23
C THR A 714 14.37 -1.66 26.45
N GLY A 715 15.27 -1.78 25.48
CA GLY A 715 15.47 -3.00 24.70
C GLY A 715 14.71 -3.04 23.38
N MET A 716 13.89 -2.03 23.07
CA MET A 716 13.12 -1.95 21.83
C MET A 716 13.44 -0.66 21.09
N VAL A 717 14.12 -0.79 19.95
CA VAL A 717 14.63 0.31 19.14
C VAL A 717 13.64 0.72 18.07
N ARG A 718 12.97 1.86 18.27
CA ARG A 718 12.01 2.42 17.32
C ARG A 718 12.73 3.33 16.34
N ARG A 719 12.26 3.28 15.10
CA ARG A 719 12.83 4.01 13.97
C ARG A 719 11.77 4.72 13.16
N ARG A 720 12.21 5.77 12.47
CA ARG A 720 11.42 6.59 11.55
C ARG A 720 12.06 6.54 10.17
N ALA A 721 11.30 6.11 9.17
CA ALA A 721 11.68 6.22 7.78
C ALA A 721 11.07 7.46 7.14
N VAL A 722 11.95 8.36 6.69
CA VAL A 722 11.56 9.60 6.05
C VAL A 722 11.76 9.49 4.54
N PHE A 723 10.72 9.80 3.77
CA PHE A 723 10.78 9.87 2.31
C PHE A 723 10.73 11.32 1.86
N LEU A 724 11.79 11.76 1.18
CA LEU A 724 11.88 13.08 0.55
C LEU A 724 11.86 12.92 -0.97
N TRP A 725 10.74 13.27 -1.58
CA TRP A 725 10.56 13.25 -3.03
C TRP A 725 10.52 14.66 -3.59
N THR A 726 10.83 14.80 -4.88
CA THR A 726 10.77 16.09 -5.57
C THR A 726 9.83 16.02 -6.76
N ASP A 727 9.15 17.09 -7.11
CA ASP A 727 8.35 17.17 -8.35
C ASP A 727 8.55 18.54 -8.99
N THR A 728 8.11 18.72 -10.23
CA THR A 728 8.08 20.03 -10.88
C THR A 728 6.73 20.25 -11.58
N ALA A 729 6.09 21.39 -11.31
CA ALA A 729 4.84 21.77 -11.96
C ALA A 729 4.97 23.12 -12.67
N ARG A 730 4.08 23.40 -13.63
CA ARG A 730 4.09 24.72 -14.29
C ARG A 730 3.70 25.82 -13.30
N THR A 731 4.44 26.93 -13.34
CA THR A 731 4.15 28.14 -12.55
C THR A 731 2.66 28.50 -12.61
N ALA A 732 2.09 28.91 -11.48
CA ALA A 732 0.69 29.32 -11.32
C ALA A 732 -0.38 28.20 -11.46
N THR A 733 0.00 26.95 -11.70
CA THR A 733 -0.96 25.83 -11.71
C THR A 733 -1.38 25.49 -10.28
N ALA A 734 -2.67 25.51 -9.95
CA ALA A 734 -3.20 25.01 -8.68
C ALA A 734 -2.90 23.52 -8.55
N THR A 735 -1.92 23.17 -7.72
CA THR A 735 -1.49 21.78 -7.50
C THR A 735 -1.83 21.32 -6.09
N GLY A 736 -2.04 20.02 -5.90
CA GLY A 736 -2.17 19.38 -4.59
C GLY A 736 -1.59 17.99 -4.66
N PHE A 737 -1.01 17.50 -3.57
CA PHE A 737 -0.29 16.23 -3.54
C PHE A 737 -0.95 15.20 -2.63
N ALA A 738 -0.81 13.93 -3.00
CA ALA A 738 -1.16 12.75 -2.22
C ALA A 738 -0.16 11.63 -2.52
N VAL A 739 0.12 10.74 -1.57
CA VAL A 739 1.03 9.60 -1.79
C VAL A 739 0.28 8.30 -1.68
N GLN A 740 -0.03 7.65 -2.79
CA GLN A 740 -0.70 6.36 -2.82
C GLN A 740 0.24 5.20 -2.56
N LYS A 741 0.00 4.50 -1.44
CA LYS A 741 0.64 3.23 -1.11
C LYS A 741 -0.09 2.08 -1.81
N LEU A 742 0.67 1.22 -2.48
CA LEU A 742 0.23 0.00 -3.14
C LEU A 742 0.96 -1.20 -2.52
N THR A 743 0.23 -2.14 -1.96
CA THR A 743 0.77 -3.40 -1.41
C THR A 743 0.25 -4.58 -2.23
N LEU A 744 0.76 -5.79 -1.94
CA LEU A 744 0.24 -7.04 -2.52
C LEU A 744 -1.27 -7.25 -2.25
N SER A 745 -1.79 -6.66 -1.17
CA SER A 745 -3.20 -6.73 -0.79
C SER A 745 -4.06 -5.59 -1.36
N GLY A 746 -3.48 -4.63 -2.08
CA GLY A 746 -4.21 -3.57 -2.80
C GLY A 746 -3.65 -2.16 -2.56
N SER A 747 -4.46 -1.14 -2.87
CA SER A 747 -4.06 0.27 -2.71
C SER A 747 -4.81 0.94 -1.55
N THR A 748 -4.17 1.89 -0.87
CA THR A 748 -4.90 2.86 -0.05
C THR A 748 -5.57 3.93 -0.93
N HIS A 749 -6.69 4.48 -0.47
CA HIS A 749 -7.37 5.65 -1.05
C HIS A 749 -7.30 6.80 -0.04
N PHE A 750 -7.03 8.02 -0.50
CA PHE A 750 -6.75 9.16 0.38
C PHE A 750 -8.01 9.87 0.91
N PRO A 751 -7.90 10.50 2.10
CA PRO A 751 -8.64 11.72 2.42
C PRO A 751 -8.38 12.82 1.37
N GLU A 752 -9.11 13.94 1.41
CA GLU A 752 -8.87 15.04 0.47
C GLU A 752 -7.39 15.49 0.46
N PRO A 753 -6.82 15.82 -0.72
CA PRO A 753 -5.43 16.26 -0.82
C PRO A 753 -5.20 17.46 0.10
N SER A 754 -4.05 17.51 0.79
CA SER A 754 -3.68 18.66 1.60
C SER A 754 -3.69 19.92 0.73
N GLU A 755 -4.53 20.90 1.09
CA GLU A 755 -4.50 22.21 0.44
C GLU A 755 -3.10 22.80 0.62
N LEU A 756 -2.53 23.32 -0.48
CA LEU A 756 -1.22 23.98 -0.43
C LEU A 756 -1.31 25.22 0.45
N GLU A 757 -0.36 25.37 1.38
CA GLU A 757 -0.02 26.68 1.94
C GLU A 757 0.69 27.49 0.85
N ARG A 758 -0.08 28.26 0.07
CA ARG A 758 0.49 29.27 -0.83
C ARG A 758 0.73 30.55 -0.04
N THR A 759 1.99 30.90 0.16
CA THR A 759 2.38 32.23 0.63
C THR A 759 2.00 33.24 -0.46
N HIS A 760 0.94 34.01 -0.25
CA HIS A 760 0.61 35.15 -1.10
C HIS A 760 1.75 36.17 -1.03
N ALA A 761 2.61 36.21 -2.06
CA ALA A 761 3.39 37.40 -2.34
C ALA A 761 2.41 38.48 -2.82
N SER A 762 1.98 39.35 -1.90
CA SER A 762 1.17 40.53 -2.21
C SER A 762 1.98 41.48 -3.10
N PHE A 763 1.81 41.36 -4.42
CA PHE A 763 2.14 42.44 -5.33
C PHE A 763 1.00 43.45 -5.28
N SER A 764 1.17 44.50 -4.48
CA SER A 764 0.34 45.71 -4.56
C SER A 764 0.70 46.46 -5.84
N VAL A 765 -0.04 46.20 -6.93
CA VAL A 765 -0.03 47.12 -8.06
C VAL A 765 -0.98 48.27 -7.74
N SER A 766 -0.39 49.35 -7.25
CA SER A 766 -1.02 50.68 -7.23
C SER A 766 -1.29 51.11 -8.67
N SER A 767 -2.56 51.16 -9.07
CA SER A 767 -3.00 52.01 -10.19
C SER A 767 -4.14 52.92 -9.74
N ARG A 768 -3.75 54.08 -9.21
CA ARG A 768 -4.56 55.31 -9.36
C ARG A 768 -4.46 55.74 -10.82
N THR A 769 -5.59 55.78 -11.51
CA THR A 769 -5.94 56.91 -12.39
C THR A 769 -7.45 56.95 -12.62
N SER A 770 -8.03 58.09 -12.28
CA SER A 770 -9.38 58.49 -12.63
C SER A 770 -9.51 58.79 -14.12
N LYS A 771 -10.71 58.60 -14.70
CA LYS A 771 -11.49 59.68 -15.31
C LYS A 771 -12.79 59.17 -15.97
N ARG A 772 -13.87 59.87 -15.60
CA ARG A 772 -15.27 59.90 -16.07
C ARG A 772 -16.18 58.77 -15.65
#